data_AF-A0A9C9H0E5-F1
#
_entry.id   AF-A0A9C9H0E5-F1
#
_cell.length_a   1.000
_cell.length_b   1.000
_cell.length_c   1.000
_cell.angle_alpha   90.00
_cell.angle_beta   90.00
_cell.angle_gamma   90.00
#
_symmetry.space_group_name_H-M   'P 1'
#
loop_
_entity.id
_entity.type
_entity.pdbx_description
1 polymer ?
#
loop_
_entity_poly.entity_id
_entity_poly.type
_entity_poly.pdbx_seq_one_letter_code
_entity_poly.pdbx_strand_id
1 'polypeptide(L)'
;MRYWLSLLLLLPVLACAGTPDLREVALQQAYGVTLRWDNVEQTPDRVAGIKPRKSLGEKLHTVQLAPGQWVEVQLSANSQFRLHPVDAGTDPLPLQFEVSSGTGLYVRQQPENLPDGDLLLETQGSKPWLVRVSLDKNAGRDVEFALFSSRLVELPAIEPYRYRQDIDHRDEPIRYAGDPGAQLFSRIHAGEVVELSVEGPLRYRLQQRLLLTGKGPGLRHYQLRYQLDDGAMQVVDAGVSTARRRQVLLNGEPVSASNLRNDYIDIPEGRHRLHLQFSESVLLRMLKSIPDDYLLKGMNAPAHTYQAPATTDIWSLTAQQLQSTLQPGKPLSTVQQAIMRIIVDNRRRDGGLVGPVTLMDIARSQPDAPALLSEAQTLLNRHSYYDDLLPSSAHNKSQQLHFAVQNLREAQDDTDYYRLTATEHGELAENLESAWFTTFTDHDEINFSLPDRSTDSFLRIVIVDHKASAGLQLFMDNQPPLQLRLDNASTPEMIPYRLDAGHALAAQAIDADHDSSWQLPVQQTRPASVLELPLPHEIKNIRILRSDEGQKPLSLALQYRVARPYRLSDTSYLQLLDVLRKASVLQPLWQACLTNIDTALNPDITLPGQLLAGQPVSENVRSAARAVVNHWVPLLRWLRARQESYRAGIDTGHEAAQHNIPTGELNNILASAKRAERAGHWLPALEYWRRLSGSTQVQQRQAALSGSVRALLKLGEYPLAERLLRGSYLSDTPAGLQELRFEQARTLYRQLNNSIALEGLLATALSRSQNPELLSELVVQLVDTGRLKEALSAGMLLPPDNRPHHKLLAVALKLHAWSTFKQLLSDIDNDVERALWLGYQSWAQDDPETAYRHWQMAGSVGATLLKKSREGQHILTALLHGGESQRTLATQQLARWLPQLPGPKIWQPASSLLKGHAGMAWLYSPGLDLGFNTLRAAPERPLQLRIAGPVRLRFDVQPVHESDHDLPLDGWLRVQSDTQTWISPFTGNRASTTLRWPGSQLRPGRVERRELQLPAGMHQLEISGI
;
A
#
# COMPACT_ATOMS: atom_id res chain seq x y z
N MET A 1 -40.69 47.00 23.02
CA MET A 1 -40.05 47.03 24.35
C MET A 1 -40.13 45.62 24.91
N ARG A 2 -38.96 45.01 25.24
CA ARG A 2 -38.72 43.61 25.69
C ARG A 2 -38.70 42.52 24.61
N TYR A 3 -37.51 42.35 24.03
CA TYR A 3 -36.96 41.08 23.53
C TYR A 3 -36.27 40.35 24.68
N TRP A 4 -36.27 39.01 24.65
CA TRP A 4 -35.24 38.06 25.13
C TRP A 4 -35.85 36.65 25.12
N LEU A 5 -35.30 35.70 24.36
CA LEU A 5 -34.49 34.58 24.89
C LEU A 5 -34.13 33.54 23.81
N SER A 6 -32.84 33.17 23.83
CA SER A 6 -32.24 31.88 23.46
C SER A 6 -32.26 31.41 22.01
N LEU A 7 -31.20 31.76 21.27
CA LEU A 7 -30.64 30.91 20.21
C LEU A 7 -29.23 30.47 20.64
N LEU A 8 -29.12 29.19 21.01
CA LEU A 8 -27.87 28.46 21.24
C LEU A 8 -27.18 28.26 19.88
N LEU A 9 -26.07 28.95 19.64
CA LEU A 9 -25.20 28.73 18.49
C LEU A 9 -24.14 27.69 18.84
N LEU A 10 -24.29 26.50 18.26
CA LEU A 10 -23.33 25.39 18.25
C LEU A 10 -22.42 25.52 17.01
N LEU A 11 -21.12 25.68 17.21
CA LEU A 11 -20.09 25.55 16.16
C LEU A 11 -18.94 24.68 16.69
N PRO A 12 -18.59 23.54 16.06
CA PRO A 12 -17.40 22.76 16.41
C PRO A 12 -16.21 23.00 15.47
N VAL A 13 -15.02 23.19 16.05
CA VAL A 13 -13.72 23.42 15.37
C VAL A 13 -12.80 22.20 15.57
N LEU A 14 -11.97 21.93 14.56
CA LEU A 14 -11.57 20.60 14.10
C LEU A 14 -10.06 20.35 14.30
N ALA A 15 -9.69 19.14 14.73
CA ALA A 15 -8.31 18.65 14.78
C ALA A 15 -8.16 17.44 13.85
N CYS A 16 -7.22 17.55 12.93
CA CYS A 16 -6.69 16.57 11.98
C CYS A 16 -5.32 17.11 11.56
N ALA A 17 -4.33 16.29 11.22
CA ALA A 17 -3.02 16.85 10.84
C ALA A 17 -2.41 16.49 9.52
N GLY A 18 -1.55 17.44 9.15
CA GLY A 18 -1.45 17.94 7.79
C GLY A 18 -2.32 19.17 7.51
N THR A 19 -3.23 19.58 8.41
CA THR A 19 -4.15 20.68 8.09
C THR A 19 -3.38 21.99 7.91
N PRO A 20 -3.65 22.77 6.84
CA PRO A 20 -3.21 24.14 6.74
C PRO A 20 -3.67 24.88 7.99
N ASP A 21 -2.82 25.76 8.50
CA ASP A 21 -3.25 26.61 9.58
C ASP A 21 -4.40 27.48 9.05
N LEU A 22 -5.62 27.26 9.54
CA LEU A 22 -6.78 28.06 9.16
C LEU A 22 -6.55 29.55 9.40
N ARG A 23 -5.66 29.91 10.34
CA ARG A 23 -5.24 31.29 10.54
C ARG A 23 -4.34 31.77 9.41
N GLU A 24 -3.43 30.94 8.91
CA GLU A 24 -2.61 31.25 7.73
C GLU A 24 -3.48 31.37 6.47
N VAL A 25 -4.45 30.46 6.28
CA VAL A 25 -5.45 30.55 5.21
C VAL A 25 -6.27 31.83 5.33
N ALA A 26 -6.79 32.14 6.52
CA ALA A 26 -7.57 33.36 6.76
C ALA A 26 -6.73 34.63 6.54
N LEU A 27 -5.44 34.61 6.92
CA LEU A 27 -4.50 35.69 6.62
C LEU A 27 -4.31 35.82 5.10
N GLN A 28 -4.04 34.73 4.38
CA GLN A 28 -3.89 34.74 2.92
C GLN A 28 -5.17 35.24 2.22
N GLN A 29 -6.34 34.85 2.69
CA GLN A 29 -7.64 35.32 2.18
C GLN A 29 -7.87 36.81 2.44
N ALA A 30 -7.50 37.31 3.63
CA ALA A 30 -7.71 38.71 4.00
C ALA A 30 -6.88 39.69 3.18
N TYR A 31 -5.68 39.28 2.74
CA TYR A 31 -4.80 40.12 1.92
C TYR A 31 -4.88 39.82 0.41
N GLY A 32 -5.50 38.69 0.03
CA GLY A 32 -5.62 38.22 -1.35
C GLY A 32 -4.28 37.74 -1.92
N VAL A 33 -4.26 36.55 -2.52
CA VAL A 33 -3.18 36.14 -3.42
C VAL A 33 -3.45 36.76 -4.80
N THR A 34 -2.57 37.66 -5.23
CA THR A 34 -2.67 38.22 -6.59
C THR A 34 -1.99 37.28 -7.57
N LEU A 35 -2.76 36.77 -8.55
CA LEU A 35 -2.20 36.08 -9.69
C LEU A 35 -1.41 37.08 -10.53
N ARG A 36 -0.12 36.83 -10.70
CA ARG A 36 0.77 37.65 -11.50
C ARG A 36 1.26 36.86 -12.71
N TRP A 37 1.30 37.51 -13.86
CA TRP A 37 1.89 36.98 -15.09
C TRP A 37 3.26 37.61 -15.27
N ASP A 38 4.30 36.79 -15.30
CA ASP A 38 5.67 37.23 -15.55
C ASP A 38 6.07 36.81 -16.98
N ASN A 39 6.61 37.77 -17.74
CA ASN A 39 7.08 37.54 -19.10
C ASN A 39 8.39 36.72 -19.06
N VAL A 40 8.45 35.65 -19.83
CA VAL A 40 9.62 34.76 -19.87
C VAL A 40 10.77 35.46 -20.58
N GLU A 41 11.83 35.79 -19.83
CA GLU A 41 12.98 36.54 -20.35
C GLU A 41 14.17 35.61 -20.67
N GLN A 42 14.59 34.78 -19.72
CA GLN A 42 15.79 33.93 -19.79
C GLN A 42 15.75 32.81 -18.73
N THR A 43 16.89 32.17 -18.43
CA THR A 43 17.04 31.21 -17.32
C THR A 43 16.73 31.89 -15.97
N PRO A 44 16.08 31.21 -15.02
CA PRO A 44 15.79 29.77 -14.98
C PRO A 44 14.53 29.33 -15.74
N ASP A 45 13.66 30.27 -16.13
CA ASP A 45 12.36 29.95 -16.73
C ASP A 45 12.51 29.38 -18.15
N ARG A 46 13.41 29.93 -18.98
CA ARG A 46 13.73 29.34 -20.30
C ARG A 46 14.86 28.31 -20.16
N VAL A 47 14.52 27.06 -20.45
CA VAL A 47 15.42 25.91 -20.30
C VAL A 47 16.14 25.57 -21.60
N ALA A 48 15.45 25.62 -22.76
CA ALA A 48 16.05 25.25 -24.04
C ALA A 48 15.33 25.91 -25.24
N GLY A 49 15.83 25.66 -26.47
CA GLY A 49 15.25 26.19 -27.72
C GLY A 49 15.63 27.64 -28.04
N ILE A 50 14.81 28.37 -28.79
CA ILE A 50 15.05 29.78 -29.15
C ILE A 50 14.98 30.68 -27.91
N LYS A 51 15.88 31.68 -27.84
CA LYS A 51 15.92 32.65 -26.74
C LYS A 51 14.92 33.78 -26.98
N PRO A 52 14.11 34.17 -25.99
CA PRO A 52 13.34 35.41 -26.05
C PRO A 52 14.27 36.62 -26.28
N ARG A 53 13.79 37.62 -27.01
CA ARG A 53 14.51 38.87 -27.29
C ARG A 53 13.62 40.05 -26.96
N LYS A 54 14.22 41.14 -26.49
CA LYS A 54 13.53 42.40 -26.27
C LYS A 54 14.00 43.41 -27.30
N SER A 55 13.11 43.82 -28.19
CA SER A 55 13.41 44.86 -29.17
C SER A 55 13.52 46.23 -28.49
N LEU A 56 14.34 47.12 -29.06
CA LEU A 56 14.61 48.42 -28.47
C LEU A 56 13.32 49.28 -28.47
N GLY A 57 12.82 49.62 -27.28
CA GLY A 57 11.58 50.39 -27.10
C GLY A 57 10.33 49.57 -26.77
N GLU A 58 10.39 48.24 -26.87
CA GLU A 58 9.29 47.36 -26.50
C GLU A 58 9.30 47.00 -25.01
N LYS A 59 8.11 46.72 -24.46
CA LYS A 59 7.96 46.33 -23.05
C LYS A 59 8.17 44.84 -22.81
N LEU A 60 7.91 44.00 -23.81
CA LEU A 60 7.88 42.54 -23.71
C LEU A 60 9.11 41.90 -24.37
N HIS A 61 9.50 40.73 -23.86
CA HIS A 61 10.37 39.79 -24.55
C HIS A 61 9.50 38.87 -25.41
N THR A 62 9.85 38.79 -26.70
CA THR A 62 9.16 37.99 -27.71
C THR A 62 10.06 36.84 -28.18
N VAL A 63 9.43 35.77 -28.64
CA VAL A 63 10.08 34.62 -29.27
C VAL A 63 9.62 34.60 -30.72
N GLN A 64 10.58 34.61 -31.64
CA GLN A 64 10.34 34.40 -33.06
C GLN A 64 10.76 32.97 -33.42
N LEU A 65 9.80 32.13 -33.80
CA LEU A 65 10.06 30.77 -34.26
C LEU A 65 9.97 30.71 -35.79
N ALA A 66 11.01 30.17 -36.43
CA ALA A 66 10.96 29.71 -37.81
C ALA A 66 10.44 28.26 -37.90
N PRO A 67 9.95 27.78 -39.07
CA PRO A 67 9.41 26.43 -39.21
C PRO A 67 10.36 25.35 -38.68
N GLY A 68 9.85 24.49 -37.80
CA GLY A 68 10.63 23.44 -37.13
C GLY A 68 11.44 23.87 -35.91
N GLN A 69 11.46 25.17 -35.58
CA GLN A 69 12.05 25.66 -34.34
C GLN A 69 11.07 25.54 -33.16
N TRP A 70 11.64 25.59 -31.96
CA TRP A 70 10.89 25.46 -30.71
C TRP A 70 11.53 26.26 -29.59
N VAL A 71 10.76 26.49 -28.54
CA VAL A 71 11.18 27.08 -27.26
C VAL A 71 10.63 26.22 -26.12
N GLU A 72 11.41 26.03 -25.07
CA GLU A 72 11.01 25.24 -23.90
C GLU A 72 11.19 26.04 -22.62
N VAL A 73 10.12 26.05 -21.82
CA VAL A 73 9.98 26.85 -20.61
C VAL A 73 9.67 25.92 -19.45
N GLN A 74 10.34 26.12 -18.31
CA GLN A 74 10.00 25.49 -17.06
C GLN A 74 8.93 26.32 -16.34
N LEU A 75 7.93 25.62 -15.85
CA LEU A 75 6.85 26.14 -15.05
C LEU A 75 6.97 25.60 -13.62
N SER A 76 6.83 26.48 -12.64
CA SER A 76 6.73 26.10 -11.22
C SER A 76 5.45 25.29 -10.98
N ALA A 77 5.40 24.55 -9.87
CA ALA A 77 4.16 23.86 -9.47
C ALA A 77 2.96 24.82 -9.41
N ASN A 78 1.80 24.36 -9.87
CA ASN A 78 0.54 25.11 -9.89
C ASN A 78 0.56 26.42 -10.71
N SER A 79 1.55 26.61 -11.59
CA SER A 79 1.56 27.75 -12.52
C SER A 79 0.81 27.42 -13.81
N GLN A 80 0.32 28.48 -14.46
CA GLN A 80 -0.31 28.44 -15.76
C GLN A 80 0.64 29.03 -16.79
N PHE A 81 0.47 28.63 -18.04
CA PHE A 81 1.24 29.15 -19.16
C PHE A 81 0.34 29.91 -20.10
N ARG A 82 0.76 31.11 -20.48
CA ARG A 82 0.01 31.98 -21.38
C ARG A 82 0.92 32.43 -22.52
N LEU A 83 0.40 32.35 -23.73
CA LEU A 83 1.06 32.85 -24.93
C LEU A 83 0.23 34.01 -25.49
N HIS A 84 0.89 35.13 -25.72
CA HIS A 84 0.32 36.34 -26.31
C HIS A 84 0.87 36.52 -27.73
N PRO A 85 0.04 36.40 -28.78
CA PRO A 85 0.48 36.65 -30.15
C PRO A 85 0.83 38.14 -30.36
N VAL A 86 1.99 38.44 -30.96
CA VAL A 86 2.38 39.84 -31.25
C VAL A 86 1.59 40.39 -32.44
N ASP A 87 1.40 39.57 -33.47
CA ASP A 87 0.52 39.85 -34.60
C ASP A 87 -0.75 39.02 -34.48
N ALA A 88 -1.83 39.65 -34.01
CA ALA A 88 -3.17 39.05 -33.94
C ALA A 88 -3.79 38.93 -35.35
N GLY A 89 -3.21 38.09 -36.20
CA GLY A 89 -3.87 37.66 -37.43
C GLY A 89 -5.14 36.86 -37.12
N THR A 90 -6.10 36.84 -38.04
CA THR A 90 -7.36 36.08 -37.89
C THR A 90 -7.19 34.56 -37.98
N ASP A 91 -6.03 34.08 -38.43
CA ASP A 91 -5.75 32.65 -38.58
C ASP A 91 -5.08 32.08 -37.33
N PRO A 92 -5.52 30.90 -36.84
CA PRO A 92 -4.90 30.25 -35.70
C PRO A 92 -3.41 29.97 -35.98
N LEU A 93 -2.57 30.28 -35.00
CA LEU A 93 -1.14 30.05 -35.12
C LEU A 93 -0.87 28.54 -35.26
N PRO A 94 -0.04 28.10 -36.23
CA PRO A 94 0.28 26.68 -36.44
C PRO A 94 1.31 26.16 -35.41
N LEU A 95 1.06 26.48 -34.14
CA LEU A 95 1.89 26.11 -33.00
C LEU A 95 1.42 24.78 -32.41
N GLN A 96 2.39 24.00 -31.92
CA GLN A 96 2.14 22.77 -31.17
C GLN A 96 2.66 22.93 -29.75
N PHE A 97 1.83 22.55 -28.78
CA PHE A 97 2.12 22.65 -27.35
C PHE A 97 2.30 21.25 -26.78
N GLU A 98 3.40 21.04 -26.08
CA GLU A 98 3.75 19.77 -25.46
C GLU A 98 4.19 19.99 -24.03
N VAL A 99 3.78 19.11 -23.11
CA VAL A 99 4.14 19.21 -21.70
C VAL A 99 4.87 17.96 -21.22
N SER A 100 5.85 18.14 -20.34
CA SER A 100 6.64 17.05 -19.77
C SER A 100 6.93 17.27 -18.29
N SER A 101 7.12 16.17 -17.56
CA SER A 101 7.64 16.16 -16.19
C SER A 101 9.16 16.42 -16.11
N GLY A 102 9.82 16.69 -17.24
CA GLY A 102 11.27 16.87 -17.33
C GLY A 102 12.06 15.59 -17.54
N THR A 103 11.38 14.47 -17.74
CA THR A 103 12.00 13.14 -17.90
C THR A 103 12.19 12.73 -19.37
N GLY A 104 11.84 13.59 -20.33
CA GLY A 104 11.97 13.33 -21.77
C GLY A 104 10.73 12.70 -22.43
N LEU A 105 9.68 12.38 -21.68
CA LEU A 105 8.37 12.00 -22.24
C LEU A 105 7.42 13.20 -22.23
N TYR A 106 6.94 13.58 -23.41
CA TYR A 106 6.05 14.70 -23.66
C TYR A 106 4.66 14.21 -24.06
N VAL A 107 3.62 14.96 -23.68
CA VAL A 107 2.26 14.81 -24.18
C VAL A 107 1.81 16.10 -24.86
N ARG A 108 1.23 15.97 -26.06
CA ARG A 108 0.64 17.10 -26.77
C ARG A 108 -0.64 17.55 -26.06
N GLN A 109 -0.73 18.83 -25.78
CA GLN A 109 -1.93 19.47 -25.24
C GLN A 109 -2.43 20.56 -26.20
N GLN A 110 -3.72 20.83 -26.12
CA GLN A 110 -4.34 21.95 -26.83
C GLN A 110 -4.57 23.08 -25.84
N PRO A 111 -4.11 24.31 -26.12
CA PRO A 111 -4.43 25.45 -25.28
C PRO A 111 -5.89 25.87 -25.44
N GLU A 112 -6.43 26.53 -24.41
CA GLU A 112 -7.71 27.22 -24.47
C GLU A 112 -7.52 28.62 -25.07
N ASN A 113 -8.45 29.03 -25.94
CA ASN A 113 -8.44 30.38 -26.51
C ASN A 113 -9.15 31.34 -25.55
N LEU A 114 -8.45 32.39 -25.13
CA LEU A 114 -9.03 33.44 -24.30
C LEU A 114 -9.71 34.52 -25.16
N PRO A 115 -10.68 35.28 -24.61
CA PRO A 115 -11.40 36.32 -25.35
C PRO A 115 -10.52 37.44 -25.91
N ASP A 116 -9.31 37.63 -25.34
CA ASP A 116 -8.33 38.62 -25.78
C ASP A 116 -7.39 38.10 -26.89
N GLY A 117 -7.60 36.88 -27.37
CA GLY A 117 -6.79 36.24 -28.42
C GLY A 117 -5.58 35.46 -27.88
N ASP A 118 -5.39 35.43 -26.57
CA ASP A 118 -4.30 34.70 -25.95
C ASP A 118 -4.59 33.21 -25.86
N LEU A 119 -3.52 32.42 -25.81
CA LEU A 119 -3.59 30.97 -25.63
C LEU A 119 -3.19 30.63 -24.20
N LEU A 120 -4.08 29.96 -23.48
CA LEU A 120 -3.87 29.54 -22.10
C LEU A 120 -3.67 28.02 -22.05
N LEU A 121 -2.62 27.57 -21.38
CA LEU A 121 -2.35 26.17 -21.11
C LEU A 121 -2.38 25.96 -19.59
N GLU A 122 -3.38 25.21 -19.13
CA GLU A 122 -3.48 24.81 -17.73
C GLU A 122 -2.66 23.55 -17.49
N THR A 123 -1.54 23.69 -16.77
CA THR A 123 -0.78 22.52 -16.33
C THR A 123 -1.37 22.01 -15.02
N GLN A 124 -1.97 20.82 -15.04
CA GLN A 124 -2.73 20.28 -13.91
C GLN A 124 -1.86 19.67 -12.79
N GLY A 125 -0.62 20.13 -12.64
CA GLY A 125 0.36 19.47 -11.80
C GLY A 125 0.84 20.28 -10.60
N SER A 126 0.93 19.58 -9.46
CA SER A 126 1.50 20.06 -8.19
C SER A 126 3.04 19.95 -8.10
N LYS A 127 3.67 19.70 -9.24
CA LYS A 127 5.13 19.63 -9.43
C LYS A 127 5.51 20.59 -10.56
N PRO A 128 6.79 20.96 -10.72
CA PRO A 128 7.23 21.67 -11.91
C PRO A 128 7.05 20.85 -13.19
N TRP A 129 6.84 21.53 -14.32
CA TRP A 129 6.70 20.93 -15.66
C TRP A 129 7.52 21.72 -16.67
N LEU A 130 7.84 21.08 -17.79
CA LEU A 130 8.32 21.74 -19.00
C LEU A 130 7.16 21.92 -19.96
N VAL A 131 7.06 23.11 -20.56
CA VAL A 131 6.19 23.40 -21.70
C VAL A 131 7.05 23.72 -22.89
N ARG A 132 6.85 22.96 -23.96
CA ARG A 132 7.50 23.18 -25.24
C ARG A 132 6.49 23.72 -26.23
N VAL A 133 6.83 24.84 -26.85
CA VAL A 133 6.09 25.43 -27.96
C VAL A 133 6.93 25.28 -29.20
N SER A 134 6.37 24.65 -30.23
CA SER A 134 7.05 24.43 -31.51
C SER A 134 6.22 24.92 -32.68
N LEU A 135 6.90 25.39 -33.72
CA LEU A 135 6.27 25.76 -34.98
C LEU A 135 6.37 24.59 -35.97
N ASP A 136 5.26 24.24 -36.62
CA ASP A 136 5.24 23.16 -37.61
C ASP A 136 6.33 23.36 -38.69
N LYS A 137 7.02 22.28 -39.08
CA LYS A 137 8.05 22.31 -40.13
C LYS A 137 7.48 22.76 -41.48
N ASN A 138 6.19 22.53 -41.69
CA ASN A 138 5.48 22.91 -42.91
C ASN A 138 4.82 24.30 -42.80
N ALA A 139 5.04 25.05 -41.72
CA ALA A 139 4.51 26.39 -41.59
C ALA A 139 5.07 27.31 -42.69
N GLY A 140 4.20 28.09 -43.33
CA GLY A 140 4.58 28.97 -44.45
C GLY A 140 5.23 30.29 -44.04
N ARG A 141 5.34 30.58 -42.73
CA ARG A 141 5.90 31.81 -42.19
C ARG A 141 6.43 31.61 -40.77
N ASP A 142 7.34 32.48 -40.37
CA ASP A 142 7.76 32.63 -38.98
C ASP A 142 6.60 33.17 -38.13
N VAL A 143 6.62 32.85 -36.84
CA VAL A 143 5.62 33.32 -35.88
C VAL A 143 6.30 33.98 -34.70
N GLU A 144 5.82 35.16 -34.33
CA GLU A 144 6.30 35.92 -33.18
C GLU A 144 5.22 36.03 -32.08
N PHE A 145 5.62 35.74 -30.84
CA PHE A 145 4.73 35.76 -29.69
C PHE A 145 5.51 36.04 -28.39
N ALA A 146 4.83 36.55 -27.36
CA ALA A 146 5.36 36.65 -26.01
C ALA A 146 4.86 35.48 -25.15
N LEU A 147 5.72 35.01 -24.25
CA LEU A 147 5.42 33.92 -23.32
C LEU A 147 5.31 34.45 -21.89
N PHE A 148 4.39 33.89 -21.12
CA PHE A 148 4.16 34.23 -19.73
C PHE A 148 3.95 32.97 -18.89
N SER A 149 4.56 32.96 -17.71
CA SER A 149 4.25 32.02 -16.64
C SER A 149 3.49 32.74 -15.56
N SER A 150 2.44 32.12 -15.03
CA SER A 150 1.76 32.67 -13.86
C SER A 150 2.50 32.28 -12.59
N ARG A 151 2.40 33.14 -11.57
CA ARG A 151 2.69 32.75 -10.20
C ARG A 151 1.70 33.43 -9.27
N LEU A 152 1.35 32.75 -8.21
CA LEU A 152 0.69 33.38 -7.08
C LEU A 152 1.77 34.15 -6.32
N VAL A 153 1.55 35.45 -6.12
CA VAL A 153 2.42 36.22 -5.23
C VAL A 153 2.12 35.77 -3.82
N GLU A 154 2.89 34.80 -3.32
CA GLU A 154 2.83 34.38 -1.94
C GLU A 154 3.21 35.56 -1.05
N LEU A 155 2.39 35.82 -0.03
CA LEU A 155 2.79 36.71 1.05
C LEU A 155 4.02 36.07 1.73
N PRO A 156 5.03 36.87 2.14
CA PRO A 156 6.12 36.34 2.96
C PRO A 156 5.54 35.55 4.12
N ALA A 157 6.10 34.37 4.40
CA ALA A 157 5.61 33.48 5.45
C ALA A 157 5.41 34.26 6.75
N ILE A 158 4.16 34.54 7.08
CA ILE A 158 3.81 35.09 8.38
C ILE A 158 4.05 33.91 9.31
N GLU A 159 5.00 34.04 10.24
CA GLU A 159 5.29 33.00 11.22
C GLU A 159 4.56 33.36 12.52
N PRO A 160 3.28 32.98 12.70
CA PRO A 160 2.51 33.32 13.88
C PRO A 160 2.96 32.54 15.12
N TYR A 161 3.71 31.44 14.99
CA TYR A 161 4.11 30.56 16.10
C TYR A 161 5.61 30.63 16.40
N ARG A 162 6.03 31.68 17.11
CA ARG A 162 7.46 31.95 17.40
C ARG A 162 7.91 31.47 18.77
N TYR A 163 7.00 31.46 19.73
CA TYR A 163 7.32 31.23 21.13
C TYR A 163 7.19 29.74 21.45
N ARG A 164 8.29 29.13 21.90
CA ARG A 164 8.28 27.74 22.33
C ARG A 164 7.62 27.61 23.70
N GLN A 165 6.73 26.64 23.85
CA GLN A 165 6.22 26.20 25.14
C GLN A 165 7.12 25.09 25.67
N ASP A 166 7.61 25.28 26.89
CA ASP A 166 8.33 24.23 27.60
C ASP A 166 7.35 23.14 28.04
N ILE A 167 7.77 21.89 27.91
CA ILE A 167 6.99 20.71 28.28
C ILE A 167 7.66 19.87 29.37
N ASP A 168 8.73 20.38 30.01
CA ASP A 168 9.46 19.71 31.11
C ASP A 168 10.00 18.32 30.70
N HIS A 169 10.54 18.22 29.50
CA HIS A 169 11.16 17.02 28.97
C HIS A 169 12.54 17.35 28.42
N ARG A 170 13.41 16.33 28.31
CA ARG A 170 14.75 16.50 27.75
C ARG A 170 14.67 16.98 26.30
N ASP A 171 15.41 18.04 26.02
CA ASP A 171 15.56 18.59 24.69
C ASP A 171 16.61 17.87 23.87
N GLU A 172 16.25 17.59 22.62
CA GLU A 172 17.08 17.04 21.58
C GLU A 172 17.17 18.07 20.42
N PRO A 173 18.36 18.65 20.14
CA PRO A 173 18.55 19.52 18.99
C PRO A 173 18.44 18.75 17.66
N ILE A 174 17.55 19.25 16.79
CA ILE A 174 17.32 18.76 15.43
C ILE A 174 17.69 19.84 14.44
N ARG A 175 18.47 19.50 13.42
CA ARG A 175 18.73 20.40 12.28
C ARG A 175 18.61 19.62 10.97
N TYR A 176 18.38 20.33 9.87
CA TYR A 176 18.59 19.75 8.55
C TYR A 176 20.04 19.92 8.12
N ALA A 177 20.55 19.01 7.30
CA ALA A 177 21.81 19.22 6.61
C ALA A 177 21.74 20.50 5.77
N GLY A 178 22.74 21.39 5.92
CA GLY A 178 22.79 22.69 5.26
C GLY A 178 22.15 23.85 6.03
N ASP A 179 21.33 23.58 7.05
CA ASP A 179 20.70 24.65 7.84
C ASP A 179 21.65 25.17 8.92
N PRO A 180 21.73 26.51 9.11
CA PRO A 180 22.64 27.11 10.10
C PRO A 180 22.16 26.99 11.56
N GLY A 181 20.91 26.57 11.81
CA GLY A 181 20.30 26.56 13.16
C GLY A 181 19.63 25.23 13.52
N ALA A 182 19.79 24.81 14.78
CA ALA A 182 19.06 23.67 15.34
C ALA A 182 17.76 24.13 16.01
N GLN A 183 16.71 23.34 15.83
CA GLN A 183 15.43 23.46 16.53
C GLN A 183 15.40 22.46 17.69
N LEU A 184 14.94 22.89 18.85
CA LEU A 184 14.82 22.03 20.02
C LEU A 184 13.48 21.30 20.02
N PHE A 185 13.55 19.98 20.06
CA PHE A 185 12.41 19.09 20.22
C PHE A 185 12.54 18.32 21.52
N SER A 186 11.43 18.05 22.17
CA SER A 186 11.40 17.22 23.37
C SER A 186 10.94 15.81 23.00
N ARG A 187 11.61 14.79 23.53
CA ARG A 187 11.29 13.40 23.23
C ARG A 187 10.22 12.86 24.19
N ILE A 188 9.14 12.35 23.61
CA ILE A 188 8.01 11.74 24.34
C ILE A 188 7.92 10.28 23.93
N HIS A 189 7.83 9.38 24.91
CA HIS A 189 7.72 7.94 24.66
C HIS A 189 6.28 7.54 24.33
N ALA A 190 6.12 6.42 23.61
CA ALA A 190 4.81 5.90 23.28
C ALA A 190 4.00 5.57 24.55
N GLY A 191 2.78 6.08 24.64
CA GLY A 191 1.88 5.90 25.78
C GLY A 191 2.13 6.83 26.96
N GLU A 192 3.23 7.58 26.97
CA GLU A 192 3.53 8.59 28.00
C GLU A 192 2.50 9.73 27.95
N VAL A 193 2.08 10.19 29.13
CA VAL A 193 1.14 11.31 29.28
C VAL A 193 1.95 12.54 29.68
N VAL A 194 1.92 13.56 28.83
CA VAL A 194 2.49 14.87 29.10
C VAL A 194 1.38 15.76 29.65
N GLU A 195 1.55 16.26 30.87
CA GLU A 195 0.65 17.24 31.48
C GLU A 195 1.33 18.60 31.50
N LEU A 196 0.66 19.63 31.00
CA LEU A 196 1.17 21.00 31.00
C LEU A 196 0.08 22.01 31.36
N SER A 197 0.47 23.07 32.08
CA SER A 197 -0.40 24.22 32.34
C SER A 197 -0.30 25.21 31.19
N VAL A 198 -1.45 25.53 30.60
CA VAL A 198 -1.56 26.47 29.47
C VAL A 198 -2.52 27.60 29.83
N GLU A 199 -2.21 28.81 29.38
CA GLU A 199 -3.05 29.99 29.59
C GLU A 199 -3.50 30.50 28.22
N GLY A 200 -4.81 30.61 28.01
CA GLY A 200 -5.40 31.16 26.80
C GLY A 200 -6.08 32.51 27.04
N PRO A 201 -6.61 33.15 25.98
CA PRO A 201 -6.92 32.54 24.69
C PRO A 201 -5.71 32.53 23.73
N LEU A 202 -5.19 31.34 23.41
CA LEU A 202 -4.02 31.13 22.56
C LEU A 202 -4.19 29.90 21.67
N ARG A 203 -3.56 29.89 20.50
CA ARG A 203 -3.42 28.68 19.67
C ARG A 203 -2.00 28.15 19.73
N TYR A 204 -1.89 26.84 19.86
CA TYR A 204 -0.64 26.11 19.84
C TYR A 204 -0.49 25.32 18.54
N ARG A 205 0.72 25.33 17.98
CA ARG A 205 1.18 24.46 16.90
C ARG A 205 2.07 23.37 17.50
N LEU A 206 1.69 22.13 17.28
CA LEU A 206 2.40 20.93 17.71
C LEU A 206 3.18 20.38 16.53
N GLN A 207 4.48 20.66 16.49
CA GLN A 207 5.38 20.11 15.48
C GLN A 207 5.87 18.74 15.93
N GLN A 208 5.66 17.73 15.10
CA GLN A 208 5.92 16.32 15.42
C GLN A 208 6.84 15.67 14.40
N ARG A 209 7.77 14.86 14.90
CA ARG A 209 8.53 13.89 14.09
C ARG A 209 8.56 12.54 14.77
N LEU A 210 8.58 11.48 13.97
CA LEU A 210 8.91 10.14 14.44
C LEU A 210 10.38 9.85 14.14
N LEU A 211 11.08 9.27 15.12
CA LEU A 211 12.33 8.57 14.87
C LEU A 211 11.99 7.20 14.28
N LEU A 212 12.29 7.02 13.00
CA LEU A 212 11.93 5.83 12.26
C LEU A 212 13.00 4.78 12.54
N THR A 213 12.70 3.88 13.49
CA THR A 213 13.55 2.73 13.77
C THR A 213 13.14 1.56 12.85
N GLY A 214 14.11 1.00 12.13
CA GLY A 214 13.93 -0.18 11.27
C GLY A 214 13.65 0.06 9.79
N LYS A 215 13.92 -0.97 8.99
CA LYS A 215 13.77 -1.00 7.52
C LYS A 215 12.29 -0.98 7.12
N GLY A 216 11.72 0.21 6.99
CA GLY A 216 10.35 0.36 6.52
C GLY A 216 10.06 1.79 6.13
N PRO A 217 10.32 2.18 4.87
CA PRO A 217 10.15 3.56 4.43
C PRO A 217 8.70 3.88 4.02
N GLY A 218 7.75 3.21 4.69
CA GLY A 218 6.32 3.36 4.50
C GLY A 218 5.73 4.52 5.31
N LEU A 219 4.50 4.88 4.93
CA LEU A 219 3.62 5.71 5.75
C LEU A 219 3.41 5.03 7.11
N ARG A 220 3.70 5.74 8.21
CA ARG A 220 3.41 5.28 9.58
C ARG A 220 2.18 6.00 10.12
N HIS A 221 1.23 5.22 10.63
CA HIS A 221 0.05 5.73 11.31
C HIS A 221 0.13 5.59 12.82
N TYR A 222 -0.28 6.65 13.52
CA TYR A 222 -0.34 6.72 14.98
C TYR A 222 -1.49 7.64 15.43
N GLN A 223 -1.75 7.71 16.72
CA GLN A 223 -2.77 8.58 17.32
C GLN A 223 -2.12 9.63 18.22
N LEU A 224 -2.53 10.88 18.05
CA LEU A 224 -2.38 11.94 19.05
C LEU A 224 -3.69 12.00 19.84
N ARG A 225 -3.60 12.02 21.17
CA ARG A 225 -4.72 12.19 22.07
C ARG A 225 -4.46 13.41 22.92
N TYR A 226 -5.46 14.27 23.07
CA TYR A 226 -5.34 15.41 23.97
C TYR A 226 -6.63 15.68 24.76
N GLN A 227 -6.47 16.07 26.03
CA GLN A 227 -7.56 16.41 26.94
C GLN A 227 -7.29 17.80 27.50
N LEU A 228 -8.32 18.64 27.52
CA LEU A 228 -8.26 19.94 28.18
C LEU A 228 -9.09 19.89 29.46
N ASP A 229 -8.46 20.14 30.60
CA ASP A 229 -9.02 19.97 31.94
C ASP A 229 -9.72 18.60 32.08
N ASP A 230 -10.90 18.59 32.70
CA ASP A 230 -11.77 17.41 32.83
C ASP A 230 -12.68 17.22 31.60
N GLY A 231 -12.35 17.84 30.46
CA GLY A 231 -13.11 17.78 29.22
C GLY A 231 -13.05 16.41 28.53
N ALA A 232 -13.77 16.30 27.40
CA ALA A 232 -13.73 15.08 26.59
C ALA A 232 -12.35 14.86 25.97
N MET A 233 -11.89 13.61 25.99
CA MET A 233 -10.66 13.20 25.30
C MET A 233 -10.83 13.33 23.79
N GLN A 234 -9.94 14.07 23.15
CA GLN A 234 -9.88 14.21 21.71
C GLN A 234 -8.86 13.26 21.11
N VAL A 235 -9.16 12.68 19.96
CA VAL A 235 -8.28 11.74 19.26
C VAL A 235 -8.11 12.15 17.81
N VAL A 236 -6.85 12.30 17.41
CA VAL A 236 -6.43 12.68 16.06
C VAL A 236 -5.64 11.52 15.45
N ASP A 237 -6.17 10.95 14.37
CA ASP A 237 -5.45 9.96 13.57
C ASP A 237 -4.38 10.66 12.73
N ALA A 238 -3.16 10.15 12.85
CA ALA A 238 -1.97 10.71 12.24
C ALA A 238 -1.29 9.77 11.24
N GLY A 239 -0.61 10.38 10.28
CA GLY A 239 0.13 9.71 9.22
C GLY A 239 1.37 10.53 8.83
N VAL A 240 2.54 9.90 8.87
CA VAL A 240 3.81 10.52 8.46
C VAL A 240 4.64 9.60 7.57
N SER A 241 5.38 10.17 6.62
CA SER A 241 6.33 9.48 5.76
C SER A 241 7.77 9.86 6.11
N THR A 242 8.75 9.06 5.70
CA THR A 242 10.18 9.35 5.86
C THR A 242 10.56 10.68 5.22
N ALA A 243 11.42 11.44 5.89
CA ALA A 243 12.04 12.64 5.33
C ALA A 243 13.05 12.23 4.25
N ARG A 244 12.75 12.55 2.98
CA ARG A 244 13.59 12.21 1.82
C ARG A 244 14.15 13.43 1.09
N ARG A 245 13.78 14.65 1.51
CA ARG A 245 14.22 15.91 0.88
C ARG A 245 15.58 16.36 1.40
N ARG A 246 15.72 16.41 2.72
CA ARG A 246 16.94 16.80 3.42
C ARG A 246 17.22 15.79 4.51
N GLN A 247 18.51 15.50 4.73
CA GLN A 247 18.94 14.65 5.82
C GLN A 247 18.62 15.33 7.16
N VAL A 248 17.97 14.60 8.06
CA VAL A 248 17.66 15.06 9.41
C VAL A 248 18.82 14.67 10.33
N LEU A 249 19.35 15.65 11.05
CA LEU A 249 20.43 15.46 12.01
C LEU A 249 19.89 15.63 13.43
N LEU A 250 20.04 14.61 14.26
CA LEU A 250 19.70 14.61 15.69
C LEU A 250 21.00 14.65 16.48
N ASN A 251 21.20 15.68 17.31
CA ASN A 251 22.46 15.88 18.03
C ASN A 251 23.71 15.93 17.10
N GLY A 252 23.52 16.35 15.85
CA GLY A 252 24.58 16.41 14.84
C GLY A 252 24.73 15.14 14.00
N GLU A 253 24.15 14.01 14.42
CA GLU A 253 24.24 12.72 13.73
C GLU A 253 23.05 12.48 12.81
N PRO A 254 23.25 11.88 11.62
CA PRO A 254 22.16 11.58 10.70
C PRO A 254 21.24 10.50 11.26
N VAL A 255 19.92 10.76 11.19
CA VAL A 255 18.89 9.83 11.64
C VAL A 255 17.79 9.67 10.59
N SER A 256 17.23 8.46 10.50
CA SER A 256 16.00 8.23 9.76
C SER A 256 14.82 8.79 10.56
N ALA A 257 14.27 9.90 10.09
CA ALA A 257 13.17 10.60 10.75
C ALA A 257 12.03 10.84 9.77
N SER A 258 10.82 11.05 10.30
CA SER A 258 9.69 11.44 9.47
C SER A 258 9.80 12.88 8.99
N ASN A 259 9.05 13.20 7.93
CA ASN A 259 8.69 14.57 7.61
C ASN A 259 8.03 15.24 8.82
N LEU A 260 8.23 16.56 8.93
CA LEU A 260 7.60 17.35 9.99
C LEU A 260 6.09 17.35 9.78
N ARG A 261 5.34 17.03 10.83
CA ARG A 261 3.88 17.15 10.87
C ARG A 261 3.52 18.28 11.81
N ASN A 262 2.57 19.13 11.41
CA ASN A 262 2.00 20.15 12.27
C ASN A 262 0.55 19.77 12.60
N ASP A 263 0.24 19.83 13.89
CA ASP A 263 -1.11 19.78 14.48
C ASP A 263 -1.38 21.11 15.18
N TYR A 264 -2.65 21.44 15.44
CA TYR A 264 -3.03 22.66 16.14
C TYR A 264 -4.04 22.41 17.25
N ILE A 265 -3.88 23.10 18.37
CA ILE A 265 -4.83 23.07 19.49
C ILE A 265 -5.15 24.51 19.89
N ASP A 266 -6.44 24.85 19.90
CA ASP A 266 -6.95 26.11 20.42
C ASP A 266 -7.19 25.98 21.94
N ILE A 267 -6.70 26.94 22.71
CA ILE A 267 -6.91 27.03 24.15
C ILE A 267 -7.81 28.24 24.41
N PRO A 268 -8.98 28.05 25.07
CA PRO A 268 -9.91 29.14 25.38
C PRO A 268 -9.34 30.08 26.45
N GLU A 269 -10.05 31.16 26.73
CA GLU A 269 -9.67 32.11 27.78
C GLU A 269 -9.62 31.44 29.17
N GLY A 270 -8.52 31.66 29.89
CA GLY A 270 -8.32 31.13 31.24
C GLY A 270 -7.08 30.24 31.35
N ARG A 271 -6.89 29.67 32.55
CA ARG A 271 -5.84 28.69 32.83
C ARG A 271 -6.41 27.29 32.74
N HIS A 272 -5.72 26.43 32.00
CA HIS A 272 -6.14 25.07 31.72
C HIS A 272 -5.00 24.08 31.95
N ARG A 273 -5.36 22.81 32.14
CA ARG A 273 -4.46 21.67 32.12
C ARG A 273 -4.62 20.92 30.80
N LEU A 274 -3.56 20.86 30.01
CA LEU A 274 -3.55 20.11 28.76
C LEU A 274 -2.80 18.80 28.99
N HIS A 275 -3.49 17.68 28.77
CA HIS A 275 -2.90 16.35 28.74
C HIS A 275 -2.67 15.95 27.27
N LEU A 276 -1.47 15.50 26.93
CA LEU A 276 -1.12 14.97 25.62
C LEU A 276 -0.63 13.53 25.76
N GLN A 277 -1.06 12.66 24.85
CA GLN A 277 -0.58 11.28 24.79
C GLN A 277 -0.46 10.84 23.33
N PHE A 278 0.63 10.12 23.01
CA PHE A 278 0.89 9.61 21.67
C PHE A 278 0.95 8.08 21.67
N SER A 279 0.41 7.43 20.64
CA SER A 279 0.55 5.97 20.48
C SER A 279 1.92 5.55 19.91
N GLU A 280 2.75 6.52 19.55
CA GLU A 280 4.13 6.35 19.08
C GLU A 280 5.09 7.24 19.87
N SER A 281 6.38 6.88 19.83
CA SER A 281 7.41 7.78 20.37
C SER A 281 7.62 8.94 19.40
N VAL A 282 7.42 10.17 19.87
CA VAL A 282 7.48 11.39 19.07
C VAL A 282 8.55 12.34 19.59
N LEU A 283 9.16 13.07 18.67
CA LEU A 283 9.85 14.32 18.95
C LEU A 283 8.83 15.43 18.78
N LEU A 284 8.47 16.08 19.89
CA LEU A 284 7.47 17.13 19.95
C LEU A 284 8.13 18.49 20.18
N ARG A 285 7.73 19.48 19.38
CA ARG A 285 8.00 20.89 19.64
C ARG A 285 6.67 21.65 19.64
N MET A 286 6.31 22.21 20.78
CA MET A 286 5.08 22.96 20.95
C MET A 286 5.37 24.46 20.85
N LEU A 287 4.67 25.15 19.95
CA LEU A 287 4.85 26.57 19.68
C LEU A 287 3.53 27.29 19.90
N LYS A 288 3.53 28.46 20.54
CA LYS A 288 2.32 29.27 20.76
C LYS A 288 2.32 30.52 19.90
N SER A 289 1.12 30.93 19.49
CA SER A 289 0.91 32.21 18.83
C SER A 289 0.33 33.23 19.78
N ILE A 290 1.01 34.37 19.92
CA ILE A 290 0.58 35.47 20.77
C ILE A 290 -0.22 36.48 19.92
N PRO A 291 -1.46 36.84 20.30
CA PRO A 291 -2.33 37.73 19.52
C PRO A 291 -1.74 39.12 19.24
N ASP A 292 -0.83 39.57 20.11
CA ASP A 292 -0.28 40.92 20.13
C ASP A 292 1.08 41.08 19.43
N ASP A 293 1.60 40.03 18.77
CA ASP A 293 2.93 40.01 18.12
C ASP A 293 2.93 40.61 16.70
N TYR A 294 1.95 41.46 16.39
CA TYR A 294 1.82 42.14 15.10
C TYR A 294 2.35 43.58 15.17
N LEU A 295 3.05 44.00 14.12
CA LEU A 295 3.65 45.34 14.03
C LEU A 295 2.62 46.49 14.17
N LEU A 296 1.37 46.30 13.71
CA LEU A 296 0.30 47.32 13.70
C LEU A 296 -1.00 46.76 14.28
N LYS A 297 -1.08 46.65 15.61
CA LYS A 297 -2.27 46.17 16.34
C LYS A 297 -3.54 46.87 15.82
N GLY A 298 -4.51 46.08 15.31
CA GLY A 298 -5.79 46.57 14.79
C GLY A 298 -5.88 46.78 13.27
N MET A 299 -4.75 46.81 12.55
CA MET A 299 -4.74 46.90 11.07
C MET A 299 -4.35 45.59 10.39
N ASN A 300 -3.47 44.79 11.03
CA ASN A 300 -2.94 43.57 10.43
C ASN A 300 -3.11 42.30 11.30
N ALA A 301 -3.69 42.43 12.49
CA ALA A 301 -4.05 41.29 13.33
C ALA A 301 -5.39 40.69 12.85
N PRO A 302 -5.46 39.39 12.53
CA PRO A 302 -6.71 38.75 12.16
C PRO A 302 -7.67 38.76 13.37
N ALA A 303 -8.93 39.14 13.14
CA ALA A 303 -9.97 39.05 14.15
C ALA A 303 -10.32 37.57 14.38
N HIS A 304 -9.72 36.93 15.37
CA HIS A 304 -9.98 35.54 15.73
C HIS A 304 -10.35 35.38 17.20
N THR A 305 -11.44 34.67 17.43
CA THR A 305 -11.89 34.24 18.75
C THR A 305 -11.43 32.81 18.96
N TYR A 306 -10.57 32.56 19.95
CA TYR A 306 -10.14 31.21 20.31
C TYR A 306 -11.25 30.57 21.16
N GLN A 307 -11.96 29.61 20.59
CA GLN A 307 -12.96 28.82 21.30
C GLN A 307 -12.33 27.51 21.78
N ALA A 308 -12.87 26.95 22.87
CA ALA A 308 -12.46 25.63 23.34
C ALA A 308 -12.62 24.59 22.20
N PRO A 309 -11.74 23.59 22.09
CA PRO A 309 -11.76 22.64 21.00
C PRO A 309 -13.02 21.77 21.09
N ALA A 310 -14.09 22.19 20.42
CA ALA A 310 -15.29 21.39 20.18
C ALA A 310 -15.01 20.46 19.00
N THR A 311 -14.09 19.51 19.19
CA THR A 311 -13.83 18.50 18.15
C THR A 311 -14.87 17.41 18.30
N THR A 312 -15.80 17.34 17.36
CA THR A 312 -16.44 16.06 17.05
C THR A 312 -15.34 15.17 16.48
N ASP A 313 -15.09 14.07 17.18
CA ASP A 313 -14.31 12.93 16.71
C ASP A 313 -14.66 12.64 15.24
N ILE A 314 -13.68 12.57 14.34
CA ILE A 314 -13.92 12.37 12.89
C ILE A 314 -14.82 11.15 12.63
N TRP A 315 -14.78 10.17 13.53
CA TRP A 315 -15.55 8.96 13.45
C TRP A 315 -17.00 9.08 13.92
N SER A 316 -17.39 10.22 14.51
CA SER A 316 -18.79 10.55 14.81
C SER A 316 -19.56 10.98 13.56
N LEU A 317 -18.87 11.28 12.44
CA LEU A 317 -19.51 11.65 11.18
C LEU A 317 -20.24 10.44 10.58
N THR A 318 -21.55 10.56 10.40
CA THR A 318 -22.39 9.58 9.70
C THR A 318 -22.15 9.64 8.19
N ALA A 319 -22.55 8.60 7.45
CA ALA A 319 -22.43 8.57 5.99
C ALA A 319 -23.13 9.77 5.31
N GLN A 320 -24.31 10.16 5.80
CA GLN A 320 -25.04 11.33 5.32
C GLN A 320 -24.32 12.65 5.65
N GLN A 321 -23.70 12.74 6.83
CA GLN A 321 -22.88 13.89 7.20
C GLN A 321 -21.64 14.00 6.33
N LEU A 322 -20.96 12.89 6.01
CA LEU A 322 -19.83 12.89 5.09
C LEU A 322 -20.24 13.43 3.71
N GLN A 323 -21.32 12.91 3.13
CA GLN A 323 -21.79 13.34 1.80
C GLN A 323 -22.21 14.81 1.76
N SER A 324 -22.89 15.29 2.81
CA SER A 324 -23.31 16.70 2.90
C SER A 324 -22.16 17.66 3.21
N THR A 325 -21.10 17.19 3.87
CA THR A 325 -19.91 17.98 4.21
C THR A 325 -19.00 18.22 3.02
N LEU A 326 -18.96 17.29 2.06
CA LEU A 326 -18.13 17.40 0.85
C LEU A 326 -18.75 18.27 -0.25
N GLN A 327 -19.89 18.90 0.00
CA GLN A 327 -20.52 19.81 -0.95
C GLN A 327 -19.79 21.16 -0.99
N PRO A 328 -19.77 21.86 -2.14
CA PRO A 328 -19.19 23.21 -2.25
C PRO A 328 -19.78 24.19 -1.21
N GLY A 329 -18.94 25.10 -0.70
CA GLY A 329 -19.35 26.14 0.25
C GLY A 329 -19.41 25.70 1.72
N LYS A 330 -19.05 24.46 2.06
CA LYS A 330 -18.87 24.03 3.45
C LYS A 330 -17.56 24.57 4.05
N PRO A 331 -17.50 24.80 5.38
CA PRO A 331 -16.26 25.20 6.03
C PRO A 331 -15.15 24.19 5.73
N LEU A 332 -14.00 24.70 5.27
CA LEU A 332 -12.86 23.89 4.83
C LEU A 332 -12.43 22.86 5.87
N SER A 333 -12.47 23.25 7.14
CA SER A 333 -12.10 22.42 8.26
C SER A 333 -13.04 21.21 8.44
N THR A 334 -14.34 21.36 8.12
CA THR A 334 -15.30 20.24 8.10
C THR A 334 -15.04 19.32 6.92
N VAL A 335 -14.74 19.90 5.75
CA VAL A 335 -14.32 19.16 4.55
C VAL A 335 -13.11 18.29 4.87
N GLN A 336 -12.05 18.86 5.45
CA GLN A 336 -10.83 18.14 5.80
C GLN A 336 -11.07 16.99 6.77
N GLN A 337 -11.92 17.17 7.78
CA GLN A 337 -12.30 16.06 8.65
C GLN A 337 -13.03 14.94 7.92
N ALA A 338 -13.96 15.29 7.02
CA ALA A 338 -14.65 14.30 6.20
C ALA A 338 -13.66 13.56 5.27
N ILE A 339 -12.70 14.27 4.68
CA ILE A 339 -11.63 13.68 3.86
C ILE A 339 -10.77 12.73 4.69
N MET A 340 -10.29 13.17 5.86
CA MET A 340 -9.50 12.30 6.73
C MET A 340 -10.28 11.08 7.20
N ARG A 341 -11.57 11.24 7.53
CA ARG A 341 -12.47 10.15 7.90
C ARG A 341 -12.59 9.11 6.77
N ILE A 342 -12.67 9.54 5.52
CA ILE A 342 -12.71 8.66 4.34
C ILE A 342 -11.38 7.94 4.14
N ILE A 343 -10.26 8.66 4.27
CA ILE A 343 -8.91 8.13 4.09
C ILE A 343 -8.58 7.02 5.09
N VAL A 344 -8.95 7.19 6.36
CA VAL A 344 -8.58 6.24 7.41
C VAL A 344 -9.53 5.05 7.53
N ASP A 345 -10.74 5.09 6.97
CA ASP A 345 -11.73 4.01 7.11
C ASP A 345 -11.48 2.87 6.11
N ASN A 346 -10.86 1.78 6.56
CA ASN A 346 -10.61 0.60 5.73
C ASN A 346 -11.89 -0.09 5.27
N ARG A 347 -13.06 0.20 5.87
CA ARG A 347 -14.34 -0.36 5.42
C ARG A 347 -14.79 0.29 4.10
N ARG A 348 -14.31 1.50 3.79
CA ARG A 348 -14.58 2.21 2.53
C ARG A 348 -13.57 1.80 1.47
N ARG A 349 -14.09 1.37 0.32
CA ARG A 349 -13.29 1.06 -0.86
C ARG A 349 -12.61 2.33 -1.39
N ASP A 350 -11.36 2.20 -1.83
CA ASP A 350 -10.55 3.26 -2.43
C ASP A 350 -10.44 4.56 -1.61
N GLY A 351 -10.70 4.55 -0.28
CA GLY A 351 -10.74 5.76 0.55
C GLY A 351 -9.47 6.60 0.50
N GLY A 352 -8.31 5.95 0.35
CA GLY A 352 -7.01 6.60 0.16
C GLY A 352 -6.81 7.34 -1.18
N LEU A 353 -7.66 7.11 -2.19
CA LEU A 353 -7.76 7.91 -3.41
C LEU A 353 -8.94 8.88 -3.37
N VAL A 354 -10.13 8.40 -2.97
CA VAL A 354 -11.37 9.19 -2.95
C VAL A 354 -11.16 10.48 -2.16
N GLY A 355 -10.58 10.39 -0.97
CA GLY A 355 -10.35 11.55 -0.12
C GLY A 355 -9.44 12.60 -0.80
N PRO A 356 -8.19 12.25 -1.14
CA PRO A 356 -7.27 13.22 -1.74
C PRO A 356 -7.75 13.79 -3.07
N VAL A 357 -8.35 12.99 -3.96
CA VAL A 357 -8.88 13.48 -5.25
C VAL A 357 -10.03 14.46 -5.02
N THR A 358 -10.96 14.15 -4.11
CA THR A 358 -12.04 15.08 -3.73
C THR A 358 -11.46 16.40 -3.19
N LEU A 359 -10.41 16.34 -2.36
CA LEU A 359 -9.77 17.55 -1.85
C LEU A 359 -9.06 18.35 -2.95
N MET A 360 -8.46 17.68 -3.95
CA MET A 360 -7.88 18.35 -5.12
C MET A 360 -8.95 19.10 -5.92
N ASP A 361 -10.11 18.49 -6.13
CA ASP A 361 -11.20 19.12 -6.88
C ASP A 361 -11.78 20.33 -6.13
N ILE A 362 -11.93 20.22 -4.81
CA ILE A 362 -12.31 21.36 -3.96
C ILE A 362 -11.24 22.45 -4.00
N ALA A 363 -9.95 22.10 -3.89
CA ALA A 363 -8.84 23.06 -3.94
C ALA A 363 -8.78 23.80 -5.29
N ARG A 364 -9.04 23.12 -6.41
CA ARG A 364 -9.11 23.73 -7.74
C ARG A 364 -10.24 24.76 -7.86
N SER A 365 -11.33 24.59 -7.13
CA SER A 365 -12.41 25.59 -7.05
C SER A 365 -12.07 26.79 -6.16
N GLN A 366 -10.93 26.76 -5.45
CA GLN A 366 -10.47 27.78 -4.49
C GLN A 366 -9.03 28.22 -4.82
N PRO A 367 -8.81 28.97 -5.91
CA PRO A 367 -7.48 29.42 -6.33
C PRO A 367 -6.79 30.33 -5.30
N ASP A 368 -7.53 30.87 -4.33
CA ASP A 368 -7.04 31.67 -3.22
C ASP A 368 -6.34 30.85 -2.11
N ALA A 369 -6.40 29.51 -2.17
CA ALA A 369 -5.86 28.61 -1.15
C ALA A 369 -4.90 27.55 -1.73
N PRO A 370 -3.75 27.93 -2.33
CA PRO A 370 -2.81 26.99 -2.96
C PRO A 370 -2.24 25.92 -1.99
N ALA A 371 -2.22 26.22 -0.69
CA ALA A 371 -1.84 25.26 0.35
C ALA A 371 -2.71 24.00 0.35
N LEU A 372 -3.98 24.10 -0.04
CA LEU A 372 -4.90 22.96 -0.11
C LEU A 372 -4.54 21.95 -1.19
N LEU A 373 -4.11 22.42 -2.35
CA LEU A 373 -3.69 21.55 -3.44
C LEU A 373 -2.42 20.78 -3.05
N SER A 374 -1.49 21.45 -2.35
CA SER A 374 -0.29 20.82 -1.78
C SER A 374 -0.63 19.78 -0.70
N GLU A 375 -1.60 20.07 0.17
CA GLU A 375 -2.11 19.12 1.16
C GLU A 375 -2.73 17.89 0.47
N ALA A 376 -3.61 18.11 -0.50
CA ALA A 376 -4.26 17.05 -1.26
C ALA A 376 -3.24 16.14 -1.96
N GLN A 377 -2.21 16.71 -2.58
CA GLN A 377 -1.12 15.95 -3.18
C GLN A 377 -0.33 15.15 -2.14
N THR A 378 -0.06 15.76 -0.99
CA THR A 378 0.64 15.10 0.11
C THR A 378 -0.16 13.91 0.63
N LEU A 379 -1.47 14.07 0.81
CA LEU A 379 -2.37 12.98 1.20
C LEU A 379 -2.42 11.91 0.11
N LEU A 380 -2.52 12.27 -1.17
CA LEU A 380 -2.49 11.34 -2.28
C LEU A 380 -1.18 10.52 -2.26
N ASN A 381 -0.02 11.15 -2.14
CA ASN A 381 1.29 10.48 -2.07
C ASN A 381 1.45 9.56 -0.86
N ARG A 382 0.82 9.89 0.28
CA ARG A 382 0.86 9.05 1.47
C ARG A 382 -0.05 7.84 1.33
N HIS A 383 -1.30 8.06 0.91
CA HIS A 383 -2.40 7.11 1.00
C HIS A 383 -2.71 6.39 -0.31
N SER A 384 -1.83 6.47 -1.30
CA SER A 384 -1.92 5.68 -2.54
C SER A 384 -0.54 5.25 -3.03
N TYR A 385 -0.50 4.33 -3.99
CA TYR A 385 0.70 3.85 -4.67
C TYR A 385 0.37 3.51 -6.13
N TYR A 386 1.39 3.30 -6.96
CA TYR A 386 1.21 2.83 -8.34
C TYR A 386 1.25 1.31 -8.38
N ASP A 387 0.23 0.71 -8.98
CA ASP A 387 0.15 -0.72 -9.28
C ASP A 387 0.29 -0.93 -10.79
N ASP A 388 0.92 -2.03 -11.18
CA ASP A 388 1.27 -2.30 -12.57
C ASP A 388 0.02 -2.65 -13.39
N LEU A 389 -0.09 -2.03 -14.57
CA LEU A 389 -0.98 -2.46 -15.64
C LEU A 389 -0.22 -3.30 -16.63
N LEU A 390 -0.85 -4.38 -17.05
CA LEU A 390 -0.21 -5.41 -17.83
C LEU A 390 -0.97 -5.61 -19.14
N PRO A 391 -0.26 -5.94 -20.23
CA PRO A 391 -0.92 -6.17 -21.50
C PRO A 391 -1.95 -7.30 -21.46
N SER A 392 -3.12 -7.07 -22.07
CA SER A 392 -4.18 -8.06 -22.23
C SER A 392 -3.78 -9.17 -23.23
N SER A 393 -2.87 -8.87 -24.16
CA SER A 393 -2.30 -9.80 -25.15
C SER A 393 -0.84 -10.17 -24.83
N ALA A 394 -0.41 -11.35 -25.25
CA ALA A 394 0.93 -11.86 -24.96
C ALA A 394 1.98 -11.26 -25.91
N HIS A 395 2.67 -10.19 -25.50
CA HIS A 395 3.79 -9.60 -26.25
C HIS A 395 5.12 -10.31 -25.96
N ASN A 396 6.04 -10.34 -26.93
CA ASN A 396 7.14 -11.30 -27.00
C ASN A 396 8.12 -11.28 -25.81
N LYS A 397 8.28 -10.16 -25.10
CA LYS A 397 9.13 -10.05 -23.91
C LYS A 397 8.53 -9.08 -22.89
N SER A 398 8.15 -9.59 -21.72
CA SER A 398 7.85 -8.76 -20.54
C SER A 398 8.70 -9.21 -19.36
N GLN A 399 9.18 -8.25 -18.56
CA GLN A 399 10.00 -8.49 -17.39
C GLN A 399 9.83 -7.37 -16.38
N GLN A 400 9.93 -7.69 -15.10
CA GLN A 400 9.96 -6.69 -14.04
C GLN A 400 11.36 -6.06 -13.97
N LEU A 401 11.44 -4.72 -13.95
CA LEU A 401 12.69 -3.98 -13.78
C LEU A 401 12.52 -2.89 -12.72
N HIS A 402 13.62 -2.52 -12.07
CA HIS A 402 13.70 -1.35 -11.20
C HIS A 402 14.05 -0.10 -12.02
N PHE A 403 13.47 1.04 -11.64
CA PHE A 403 13.73 2.31 -12.32
C PHE A 403 13.82 3.50 -11.35
N ALA A 404 14.46 4.56 -11.83
CA ALA A 404 14.58 5.83 -11.13
C ALA A 404 13.90 6.94 -11.92
N VAL A 405 13.09 7.75 -11.22
CA VAL A 405 12.35 8.88 -11.80
C VAL A 405 13.10 10.17 -11.51
N GLN A 406 13.40 10.93 -12.57
CA GLN A 406 13.94 12.27 -12.43
C GLN A 406 12.83 13.28 -12.11
N ASN A 407 12.95 14.01 -11.01
CA ASN A 407 11.99 15.06 -10.66
C ASN A 407 12.62 16.43 -10.90
N LEU A 408 11.92 17.29 -11.65
CA LEU A 408 12.31 18.70 -11.79
C LEU A 408 12.38 19.39 -10.42
N ARG A 409 13.40 20.21 -10.25
CA ARG A 409 13.57 21.10 -9.10
C ARG A 409 12.78 22.38 -9.34
N GLU A 410 12.20 22.97 -8.30
CA GLU A 410 11.67 24.33 -8.41
C GLU A 410 12.82 25.30 -8.72
N ALA A 411 12.59 26.26 -9.64
CA ALA A 411 13.61 27.20 -10.09
C ALA A 411 14.21 28.05 -8.95
N GLN A 412 13.48 28.20 -7.83
CA GLN A 412 13.87 29.02 -6.67
C GLN A 412 14.39 28.19 -5.48
N ASP A 413 14.35 26.85 -5.54
CA ASP A 413 14.73 26.01 -4.41
C ASP A 413 16.23 25.71 -4.44
N ASP A 414 17.04 26.30 -3.57
CA ASP A 414 18.50 26.09 -3.53
C ASP A 414 18.97 25.02 -2.52
N THR A 415 18.08 24.15 -2.04
CA THR A 415 18.28 23.51 -0.72
C THR A 415 18.50 21.99 -0.67
N ASP A 416 18.97 21.36 -1.75
CA ASP A 416 19.15 19.91 -1.79
C ASP A 416 20.49 19.49 -1.15
N TYR A 417 20.42 18.98 0.09
CA TYR A 417 21.54 18.33 0.79
C TYR A 417 21.09 16.97 1.33
N TYR A 418 21.25 15.92 0.51
CA TYR A 418 21.05 14.54 0.94
C TYR A 418 22.34 13.73 0.75
N ARG A 419 22.87 13.16 1.82
CA ARG A 419 23.94 12.17 1.78
C ARG A 419 23.40 10.87 2.35
N LEU A 420 23.48 9.80 1.57
CA LEU A 420 23.06 8.48 2.01
C LEU A 420 24.01 7.91 3.05
N THR A 421 23.46 7.39 4.14
CA THR A 421 24.19 6.56 5.11
C THR A 421 24.20 5.09 4.66
N ALA A 422 25.17 4.29 5.13
CA ALA A 422 25.26 2.87 4.80
C ALA A 422 23.98 2.08 5.14
N THR A 423 23.34 2.41 6.27
CA THR A 423 22.07 1.82 6.71
C THR A 423 20.90 2.16 5.77
N GLU A 424 20.87 3.39 5.23
CA GLU A 424 19.81 3.82 4.31
C GLU A 424 19.95 3.16 2.92
N HIS A 425 21.15 2.76 2.49
CA HIS A 425 21.33 2.08 1.20
C HIS A 425 20.50 0.80 1.09
N GLY A 426 20.58 -0.07 2.10
CA GLY A 426 19.84 -1.33 2.12
C GLY A 426 18.32 -1.10 2.18
N GLU A 427 17.88 -0.09 2.94
CA GLU A 427 16.45 0.26 3.04
C GLU A 427 15.89 0.83 1.74
N LEU A 428 16.63 1.71 1.08
CA LEU A 428 16.19 2.33 -0.17
C LEU A 428 16.25 1.33 -1.33
N ALA A 429 17.21 0.40 -1.35
CA ALA A 429 17.30 -0.68 -2.33
C ALA A 429 16.04 -1.53 -2.40
N GLU A 430 15.47 -1.89 -1.25
CA GLU A 430 14.22 -2.68 -1.16
C GLU A 430 12.97 -1.88 -1.56
N ASN A 431 13.09 -0.55 -1.69
CA ASN A 431 11.97 0.36 -1.97
C ASN A 431 12.15 1.17 -3.25
N LEU A 432 13.06 0.73 -4.11
CA LEU A 432 13.20 1.23 -5.46
C LEU A 432 11.89 1.00 -6.23
N GLU A 433 11.51 1.98 -7.04
CA GLU A 433 10.35 1.83 -7.92
C GLU A 433 10.62 0.68 -8.89
N SER A 434 9.59 -0.11 -9.16
CA SER A 434 9.64 -1.23 -10.10
C SER A 434 8.37 -1.28 -10.91
N ALA A 435 8.46 -1.75 -12.15
CA ALA A 435 7.32 -1.99 -13.01
C ALA A 435 7.55 -3.20 -13.92
N TRP A 436 6.47 -3.75 -14.45
CA TRP A 436 6.52 -4.75 -15.53
C TRP A 436 6.64 -4.08 -16.89
N PHE A 437 7.84 -4.15 -17.46
CA PHE A 437 8.15 -3.60 -18.78
C PHE A 437 7.85 -4.62 -19.86
N THR A 438 7.18 -4.16 -20.91
CA THR A 438 6.91 -4.90 -22.13
C THR A 438 7.73 -4.29 -23.26
N THR A 439 8.44 -5.14 -24.00
CA THR A 439 9.14 -4.72 -25.22
C THR A 439 8.13 -4.40 -26.30
N PHE A 440 8.21 -3.18 -26.81
CA PHE A 440 7.32 -2.57 -27.77
C PHE A 440 8.09 -2.31 -29.07
N THR A 441 7.74 -3.03 -30.13
CA THR A 441 8.38 -2.96 -31.45
C THR A 441 7.55 -2.13 -32.44
N ASP A 442 8.02 -1.99 -33.67
CA ASP A 442 7.37 -1.14 -34.66
C ASP A 442 5.99 -1.68 -35.04
N HIS A 443 5.00 -0.79 -35.06
CA HIS A 443 3.58 -1.08 -35.34
C HIS A 443 2.91 -2.00 -34.31
N ASP A 444 3.57 -2.26 -33.18
CA ASP A 444 2.90 -2.93 -32.08
C ASP A 444 1.77 -2.05 -31.55
N GLU A 445 0.65 -2.70 -31.29
CA GLU A 445 -0.44 -2.18 -30.50
C GLU A 445 -0.49 -2.98 -29.20
N ILE A 446 -0.42 -2.31 -28.06
CA ILE A 446 -0.61 -2.94 -26.76
C ILE A 446 -1.91 -2.44 -26.15
N ASN A 447 -2.76 -3.40 -25.77
CA ASN A 447 -4.01 -3.17 -25.07
C ASN A 447 -3.88 -3.53 -23.59
N PHE A 448 -4.48 -2.75 -22.72
CA PHE A 448 -4.51 -2.92 -21.27
C PHE A 448 -5.95 -2.79 -20.77
N SER A 449 -6.36 -3.67 -19.88
CA SER A 449 -7.67 -3.61 -19.22
C SER A 449 -7.52 -3.10 -17.80
N LEU A 450 -8.38 -2.14 -17.42
CA LEU A 450 -8.38 -1.51 -16.11
C LEU A 450 -9.37 -2.19 -15.15
N PRO A 451 -9.08 -2.15 -13.84
CA PRO A 451 -10.05 -2.47 -12.80
C PRO A 451 -11.31 -1.62 -12.84
N ASP A 452 -12.36 -2.13 -12.18
CA ASP A 452 -13.42 -1.27 -11.67
C ASP A 452 -12.89 -0.41 -10.51
N ARG A 453 -13.01 0.91 -10.69
CA ARG A 453 -12.58 1.96 -9.76
C ARG A 453 -13.79 2.76 -9.32
N SER A 454 -13.85 3.18 -8.07
CA SER A 454 -14.96 4.01 -7.56
C SER A 454 -14.71 5.52 -7.66
N THR A 455 -13.54 5.94 -8.14
CA THR A 455 -13.12 7.33 -8.26
C THR A 455 -11.99 7.47 -9.27
N ASP A 456 -11.78 8.69 -9.75
CA ASP A 456 -10.72 9.01 -10.70
C ASP A 456 -9.34 8.70 -10.12
N SER A 457 -8.41 8.36 -11.00
CA SER A 457 -7.05 7.96 -10.65
C SER A 457 -6.04 8.65 -11.57
N PHE A 458 -4.80 8.18 -11.55
CA PHE A 458 -3.71 8.66 -12.39
C PHE A 458 -3.08 7.48 -13.10
N LEU A 459 -2.91 7.60 -14.41
CA LEU A 459 -2.12 6.69 -15.24
C LEU A 459 -0.67 7.18 -15.23
N ARG A 460 0.26 6.26 -15.04
CA ARG A 460 1.70 6.51 -15.17
C ARG A 460 2.25 5.66 -16.31
N ILE A 461 2.91 6.34 -17.24
CA ILE A 461 3.63 5.73 -18.36
C ILE A 461 5.11 5.80 -18.03
N VAL A 462 5.81 4.67 -18.10
CA VAL A 462 7.24 4.56 -17.79
C VAL A 462 7.95 3.93 -18.98
N ILE A 463 8.98 4.59 -19.50
CA ILE A 463 9.80 4.09 -20.60
C ILE A 463 11.26 4.06 -20.17
N VAL A 464 11.95 2.95 -20.43
CA VAL A 464 13.38 2.78 -20.12
C VAL A 464 14.17 2.41 -21.37
N ASP A 465 15.49 2.59 -21.28
CA ASP A 465 16.48 2.19 -22.29
C ASP A 465 16.29 2.80 -23.70
N HIS A 466 15.65 3.96 -23.80
CA HIS A 466 15.47 4.67 -25.07
C HIS A 466 16.66 5.58 -25.40
N LYS A 467 17.08 5.56 -26.67
CA LYS A 467 18.14 6.43 -27.20
C LYS A 467 17.70 7.31 -28.35
N ALA A 468 16.61 6.96 -29.03
CA ALA A 468 16.07 7.69 -30.17
C ALA A 468 14.73 8.30 -29.77
N SER A 469 14.40 9.44 -30.39
CA SER A 469 13.09 10.06 -30.26
C SER A 469 12.03 9.15 -30.90
N ALA A 470 10.88 9.00 -30.25
CA ALA A 470 9.81 8.11 -30.71
C ALA A 470 8.42 8.72 -30.46
N GLY A 471 7.52 8.62 -31.43
CA GLY A 471 6.11 8.96 -31.30
C GLY A 471 5.26 7.77 -30.84
N LEU A 472 4.31 8.07 -29.94
CA LEU A 472 3.33 7.10 -29.43
C LEU A 472 1.94 7.75 -29.44
N GLN A 473 0.90 6.94 -29.59
CA GLN A 473 -0.49 7.35 -29.45
C GLN A 473 -1.13 6.56 -28.32
N LEU A 474 -1.73 7.29 -27.37
CA LEU A 474 -2.45 6.72 -26.23
C LEU A 474 -3.95 6.92 -26.44
N PHE A 475 -4.69 5.82 -26.47
CA PHE A 475 -6.14 5.79 -26.53
C PHE A 475 -6.70 5.37 -25.17
N MET A 476 -7.68 6.12 -24.67
CA MET A 476 -8.46 5.80 -23.47
C MET A 476 -9.90 5.52 -23.89
N ASP A 477 -10.27 4.24 -23.96
CA ASP A 477 -11.49 3.78 -24.62
C ASP A 477 -11.72 4.46 -25.99
N ASN A 478 -12.84 5.17 -26.16
CA ASN A 478 -13.25 5.82 -27.41
C ASN A 478 -12.90 7.32 -27.45
N GLN A 479 -12.06 7.81 -26.52
CA GLN A 479 -11.62 9.21 -26.53
C GLN A 479 -10.59 9.46 -27.64
N PRO A 480 -10.44 10.72 -28.13
CA PRO A 480 -9.40 11.08 -29.08
C PRO A 480 -8.00 10.70 -28.57
N PRO A 481 -7.10 10.19 -29.43
CA PRO A 481 -5.77 9.76 -28.98
C PRO A 481 -4.91 10.92 -28.51
N LEU A 482 -4.31 10.76 -27.33
CA LEU A 482 -3.27 11.64 -26.85
C LEU A 482 -1.96 11.30 -27.58
N GLN A 483 -1.38 12.31 -28.24
CA GLN A 483 -0.10 12.17 -28.93
C GLN A 483 1.02 12.34 -27.90
N LEU A 484 1.86 11.32 -27.77
CA LEU A 484 3.03 11.33 -26.90
C LEU A 484 4.29 11.35 -27.76
N ARG A 485 5.31 12.04 -27.27
CA ARG A 485 6.62 12.09 -27.90
C ARG A 485 7.71 11.85 -26.87
N LEU A 486 8.53 10.86 -27.13
CA LEU A 486 9.77 10.62 -26.43
C LEU A 486 10.85 11.46 -27.09
N ASP A 487 11.46 12.37 -26.36
CA ASP A 487 12.52 13.22 -26.86
C ASP A 487 13.52 13.57 -25.75
N ASN A 488 14.79 13.24 -25.98
CA ASN A 488 15.89 13.52 -25.06
C ASN A 488 16.71 14.76 -25.48
N ALA A 489 16.22 15.56 -26.44
CA ALA A 489 16.94 16.71 -26.97
C ALA A 489 17.20 17.85 -25.96
N SER A 490 16.51 17.86 -24.81
CA SER A 490 16.76 18.86 -23.77
C SER A 490 18.12 18.59 -23.11
N THR A 491 19.04 19.56 -23.16
CA THR A 491 20.37 19.43 -22.58
C THR A 491 20.29 19.35 -21.05
N PRO A 492 20.75 18.23 -20.43
CA PRO A 492 20.67 18.03 -18.97
C PRO A 492 21.36 19.13 -18.15
N GLU A 493 22.33 19.83 -18.73
CA GLU A 493 23.12 20.87 -18.05
C GLU A 493 22.31 22.11 -17.62
N MET A 494 21.17 22.38 -18.25
CA MET A 494 20.32 23.54 -17.91
C MET A 494 19.06 23.17 -17.09
N ILE A 495 18.76 21.88 -16.92
CA ILE A 495 17.59 21.43 -16.14
C ILE A 495 18.05 21.09 -14.72
N PRO A 496 17.66 21.87 -13.69
CA PRO A 496 17.94 21.49 -12.33
C PRO A 496 17.01 20.33 -11.94
N TYR A 497 17.59 19.15 -11.71
CA TYR A 497 16.89 18.02 -11.12
C TYR A 497 17.07 18.00 -9.61
N ARG A 498 16.03 17.52 -8.91
CA ARG A 498 16.05 17.42 -7.46
C ARG A 498 16.91 16.23 -7.02
N LEU A 499 17.85 16.47 -6.11
CA LEU A 499 18.66 15.41 -5.48
C LEU A 499 17.93 14.87 -4.25
N ASP A 500 17.25 13.75 -4.39
CA ASP A 500 16.65 13.02 -3.25
C ASP A 500 17.33 11.67 -3.01
N ALA A 501 16.93 10.98 -1.93
CA ALA A 501 17.49 9.69 -1.55
C ALA A 501 17.42 8.62 -2.66
N GLY A 502 16.38 8.65 -3.51
CA GLY A 502 16.24 7.73 -4.64
C GLY A 502 17.21 8.07 -5.78
N HIS A 503 17.39 9.37 -6.06
CA HIS A 503 18.38 9.84 -7.03
C HIS A 503 19.80 9.55 -6.59
N ALA A 504 20.14 9.80 -5.32
CA ALA A 504 21.46 9.51 -4.78
C ALA A 504 21.80 8.01 -4.90
N LEU A 505 20.79 7.14 -4.68
CA LEU A 505 20.95 5.70 -4.83
C LEU A 505 21.13 5.29 -6.30
N ALA A 506 20.34 5.88 -7.20
CA ALA A 506 20.44 5.64 -8.63
C ALA A 506 21.78 6.14 -9.23
N ALA A 507 22.27 7.31 -8.79
CA ALA A 507 23.55 7.85 -9.23
C ALA A 507 24.72 6.93 -8.87
N GLN A 508 24.71 6.34 -7.67
CA GLN A 508 25.71 5.36 -7.24
C GLN A 508 25.58 4.01 -7.96
N ALA A 509 24.39 3.66 -8.44
CA ALA A 509 24.16 2.44 -9.20
C ALA A 509 24.77 2.50 -10.61
N ILE A 510 24.78 3.67 -11.23
CA ILE A 510 25.25 3.90 -12.60
C ILE A 510 26.78 3.66 -12.72
N ASP A 511 27.54 3.82 -11.63
CA ASP A 511 28.98 3.57 -11.59
C ASP A 511 29.36 2.07 -11.40
N ALA A 512 28.38 1.17 -11.26
CA ALA A 512 28.63 -0.25 -11.02
C ALA A 512 28.60 -1.09 -12.31
N ASP A 513 29.67 -1.86 -12.54
CA ASP A 513 29.88 -2.70 -13.72
C ASP A 513 28.72 -3.71 -13.95
N HIS A 514 28.17 -3.72 -15.17
CA HIS A 514 26.82 -4.22 -15.48
C HIS A 514 26.70 -5.73 -15.75
N ASP A 515 27.78 -6.51 -15.62
CA ASP A 515 27.88 -7.84 -16.24
C ASP A 515 27.74 -9.07 -15.29
N SER A 516 27.05 -8.95 -14.14
CA SER A 516 26.88 -10.11 -13.22
C SER A 516 25.43 -10.42 -12.83
N SER A 517 25.08 -11.70 -12.86
CA SER A 517 23.76 -12.25 -12.49
C SER A 517 23.45 -12.18 -10.98
N TRP A 518 24.34 -11.61 -10.18
CA TRP A 518 24.29 -11.55 -8.71
C TRP A 518 24.22 -10.10 -8.18
N GLN A 519 23.88 -9.15 -9.05
CA GLN A 519 23.77 -7.74 -8.70
C GLN A 519 22.63 -7.47 -7.71
N LEU A 520 22.87 -6.54 -6.79
CA LEU A 520 21.84 -6.00 -5.90
C LEU A 520 20.81 -5.22 -6.74
N PRO A 521 19.52 -5.14 -6.33
CA PRO A 521 18.47 -4.40 -7.05
C PRO A 521 18.88 -2.98 -7.46
N VAL A 522 19.69 -2.32 -6.62
CA VAL A 522 20.28 -0.99 -6.86
C VAL A 522 21.02 -0.95 -8.18
N GLN A 523 21.93 -1.90 -8.44
CA GLN A 523 22.79 -1.94 -9.63
C GLN A 523 22.01 -2.26 -10.92
N GLN A 524 20.76 -2.71 -10.80
CA GLN A 524 19.86 -3.00 -11.93
C GLN A 524 18.90 -1.84 -12.25
N THR A 525 18.95 -0.75 -11.47
CA THR A 525 18.04 0.39 -11.63
C THR A 525 18.32 1.14 -12.94
N ARG A 526 17.29 1.34 -13.77
CA ARG A 526 17.39 2.08 -15.03
C ARG A 526 16.85 3.52 -14.90
N PRO A 527 17.46 4.53 -15.56
CA PRO A 527 16.82 5.83 -15.70
C PRO A 527 15.56 5.68 -16.56
N ALA A 528 14.47 6.35 -16.19
CA ALA A 528 13.20 6.25 -16.88
C ALA A 528 12.64 7.61 -17.30
N SER A 529 12.03 7.64 -18.48
CA SER A 529 11.09 8.68 -18.88
C SER A 529 9.70 8.36 -18.32
N VAL A 530 9.12 9.29 -17.57
CA VAL A 530 7.87 9.08 -16.83
C VAL A 530 6.88 10.21 -17.09
N LEU A 531 5.65 9.85 -17.42
CA LEU A 531 4.54 10.79 -17.55
C LEU A 531 3.37 10.31 -16.70
N GLU A 532 2.78 11.23 -15.93
CA GLU A 532 1.56 10.99 -15.15
C GLU A 532 0.39 11.76 -15.80
N LEU A 533 -0.71 11.07 -16.05
CA LEU A 533 -1.92 11.60 -16.70
C LEU A 533 -3.16 11.33 -15.84
N PRO A 534 -4.16 12.23 -15.81
CA PRO A 534 -5.46 11.93 -15.22
C PRO A 534 -6.07 10.68 -15.87
N LEU A 535 -6.69 9.82 -15.07
CA LEU A 535 -7.34 8.60 -15.52
C LEU A 535 -8.77 8.53 -14.95
N PRO A 536 -9.78 9.03 -15.71
CA PRO A 536 -11.17 8.99 -15.27
C PRO A 536 -11.63 7.58 -14.93
N HIS A 537 -12.48 7.42 -13.91
CA HIS A 537 -12.88 6.12 -13.38
C HIS A 537 -13.76 5.30 -14.33
N GLU A 538 -14.42 5.97 -15.28
CA GLU A 538 -15.22 5.32 -16.32
C GLU A 538 -14.34 4.58 -17.34
N ILE A 539 -13.08 5.01 -17.50
CA ILE A 539 -12.17 4.39 -18.48
C ILE A 539 -11.89 2.94 -18.08
N LYS A 540 -12.12 2.02 -19.03
CA LYS A 540 -11.93 0.57 -18.85
C LYS A 540 -10.77 0.01 -19.65
N ASN A 541 -10.43 0.61 -20.79
CA ASN A 541 -9.37 0.12 -21.65
C ASN A 541 -8.39 1.23 -22.01
N ILE A 542 -7.12 0.87 -22.04
CA ILE A 542 -6.04 1.72 -22.51
C ILE A 542 -5.35 1.01 -23.66
N ARG A 543 -5.08 1.73 -24.73
CA ARG A 543 -4.37 1.21 -25.89
C ARG A 543 -3.23 2.14 -26.28
N ILE A 544 -2.05 1.57 -26.53
CA ILE A 544 -0.87 2.32 -26.96
C ILE A 544 -0.41 1.79 -28.31
N LEU A 545 -0.23 2.72 -29.25
CA LEU A 545 0.25 2.46 -30.61
C LEU A 545 1.55 3.23 -30.85
N ARG A 546 2.55 2.59 -31.48
CA ARG A 546 3.75 3.28 -31.96
C ARG A 546 3.49 3.92 -33.31
N SER A 547 3.78 5.21 -33.46
CA SER A 547 3.56 5.93 -34.73
C SER A 547 4.73 5.88 -35.71
N ASP A 548 5.92 5.44 -35.27
CA ASP A 548 7.16 5.61 -36.02
C ASP A 548 7.66 4.29 -36.64
N GLU A 549 8.20 4.36 -37.86
CA GLU A 549 8.75 3.23 -38.62
C GLU A 549 10.28 3.06 -38.43
N GLY A 550 10.74 1.82 -38.29
CA GLY A 550 12.16 1.44 -38.44
C GLY A 550 13.07 1.69 -37.23
N GLN A 551 12.51 1.78 -36.02
CA GLN A 551 13.26 2.16 -34.82
C GLN A 551 13.53 0.99 -33.86
N LYS A 552 14.53 1.17 -32.98
CA LYS A 552 14.83 0.19 -31.91
C LYS A 552 13.60 -0.05 -31.03
N PRO A 553 13.43 -1.28 -30.49
CA PRO A 553 12.37 -1.57 -29.54
C PRO A 553 12.42 -0.66 -28.32
N LEU A 554 11.26 -0.23 -27.82
CA LEU A 554 11.12 0.49 -26.56
C LEU A 554 10.74 -0.48 -25.45
N SER A 555 11.15 -0.21 -24.22
CA SER A 555 10.66 -0.95 -23.04
C SER A 555 9.67 -0.06 -22.31
N LEU A 556 8.39 -0.40 -22.38
CA LEU A 556 7.29 0.40 -21.84
C LEU A 556 6.58 -0.35 -20.72
N ALA A 557 6.30 0.35 -19.62
CA ALA A 557 5.41 -0.10 -18.57
C ALA A 557 4.29 0.91 -18.35
N LEU A 558 3.10 0.41 -18.01
CA LEU A 558 1.98 1.21 -17.55
C LEU A 558 1.69 0.89 -16.10
N GLN A 559 1.34 1.90 -15.32
CA GLN A 559 0.88 1.74 -13.95
C GLN A 559 -0.32 2.65 -13.71
N TYR A 560 -1.17 2.31 -12.77
CA TYR A 560 -2.26 3.19 -12.34
C TYR A 560 -2.23 3.34 -10.82
N ARG A 561 -2.83 4.42 -10.34
CA ARG A 561 -2.78 4.76 -8.92
C ARG A 561 -3.91 4.08 -8.14
N VAL A 562 -3.56 3.41 -7.04
CA VAL A 562 -4.48 2.65 -6.18
C VAL A 562 -4.35 3.03 -4.72
N ALA A 563 -5.44 2.85 -3.96
CA ALA A 563 -5.48 3.25 -2.57
C ALA A 563 -4.62 2.33 -1.71
N ARG A 564 -3.90 2.93 -0.75
CA ARG A 564 -3.19 2.22 0.29
C ARG A 564 -4.13 2.06 1.49
N PRO A 565 -4.34 0.84 2.01
CA PRO A 565 -5.15 0.66 3.21
C PRO A 565 -4.47 1.32 4.42
N TYR A 566 -5.28 1.91 5.29
CA TYR A 566 -4.82 2.42 6.58
C TYR A 566 -4.31 1.26 7.44
N ARG A 567 -3.11 1.40 8.01
CA ARG A 567 -2.56 0.42 8.95
C ARG A 567 -1.79 1.13 10.05
N LEU A 568 -2.20 0.89 11.30
CA LEU A 568 -1.40 1.23 12.47
C LEU A 568 0.02 0.67 12.35
N SER A 569 1.00 1.42 12.84
CA SER A 569 2.33 0.89 13.12
C SER A 569 2.30 -0.22 14.17
N ASP A 570 3.36 -1.02 14.25
CA ASP A 570 3.48 -2.10 15.22
C ASP A 570 3.42 -1.58 16.67
N THR A 571 4.15 -0.51 17.00
CA THR A 571 4.08 0.13 18.33
C THR A 571 2.67 0.65 18.64
N SER A 572 2.05 1.41 17.72
CA SER A 572 0.69 1.92 17.92
C SER A 572 -0.30 0.79 18.14
N TYR A 573 -0.21 -0.27 17.34
CA TYR A 573 -1.10 -1.41 17.47
C TYR A 573 -0.96 -2.07 18.84
N LEU A 574 0.27 -2.31 19.33
CA LEU A 574 0.50 -2.89 20.66
C LEU A 574 -0.01 -2.00 21.79
N GLN A 575 0.24 -0.68 21.72
CA GLN A 575 -0.24 0.29 22.71
C GLN A 575 -1.77 0.29 22.78
N LEU A 576 -2.45 0.29 21.63
CA LEU A 576 -3.91 0.24 21.60
C LEU A 576 -4.47 -1.10 22.10
N LEU A 577 -3.80 -2.22 21.79
CA LEU A 577 -4.17 -3.51 22.37
C LEU A 577 -4.01 -3.50 23.89
N ASP A 578 -2.95 -2.89 24.42
CA ASP A 578 -2.72 -2.77 25.87
C ASP A 578 -3.84 -1.98 26.56
N VAL A 579 -4.27 -0.86 25.99
CA VAL A 579 -5.45 -0.10 26.48
C VAL A 579 -6.69 -1.00 26.54
N LEU A 580 -6.95 -1.79 25.49
CA LEU A 580 -8.09 -2.70 25.44
C LEU A 580 -7.98 -3.90 26.40
N ARG A 581 -6.76 -4.40 26.66
CA ARG A 581 -6.51 -5.47 27.64
C ARG A 581 -6.70 -4.97 29.05
N LYS A 582 -6.17 -3.81 29.40
CA LYS A 582 -6.34 -3.17 30.73
C LYS A 582 -7.81 -2.88 31.05
N ALA A 583 -8.62 -2.61 30.02
CA ALA A 583 -10.06 -2.43 30.15
C ALA A 583 -10.88 -3.73 30.06
N SER A 584 -10.24 -4.90 29.85
CA SER A 584 -10.92 -6.19 29.64
C SER A 584 -11.90 -6.23 28.45
N VAL A 585 -11.70 -5.37 27.44
CA VAL A 585 -12.58 -5.24 26.26
C VAL A 585 -12.03 -5.99 25.05
N LEU A 586 -10.73 -6.30 25.01
CA LEU A 586 -10.09 -6.87 23.81
C LEU A 586 -10.74 -8.17 23.31
N GLN A 587 -10.91 -9.16 24.19
CA GLN A 587 -11.47 -10.47 23.80
C GLN A 587 -12.97 -10.38 23.44
N PRO A 588 -13.83 -9.70 24.22
CA PRO A 588 -15.22 -9.45 23.83
C PRO A 588 -15.35 -8.74 22.47
N LEU A 589 -14.52 -7.73 22.22
CA LEU A 589 -14.52 -6.99 20.96
C LEU A 589 -14.16 -7.88 19.77
N TRP A 590 -13.08 -8.66 19.89
CA TRP A 590 -12.68 -9.61 18.86
C TRP A 590 -13.79 -10.64 18.57
N GLN A 591 -14.43 -11.17 19.62
CA GLN A 591 -15.54 -12.11 19.47
C GLN A 591 -16.74 -11.48 18.76
N ALA A 592 -17.09 -10.23 19.12
CA ALA A 592 -18.18 -9.51 18.47
C ALA A 592 -17.88 -9.31 16.97
N CYS A 593 -16.64 -8.97 16.62
CA CYS A 593 -16.20 -8.88 15.23
C CYS A 593 -16.34 -10.21 14.49
N LEU A 594 -15.97 -11.35 15.09
CA LEU A 594 -16.06 -12.66 14.46
C LEU A 594 -17.49 -13.20 14.33
N THR A 595 -18.36 -12.87 15.28
CA THR A 595 -19.76 -13.32 15.29
C THR A 595 -20.59 -12.51 14.29
N ASN A 596 -20.33 -11.20 14.20
CA ASN A 596 -21.03 -10.26 13.33
C ASN A 596 -20.06 -9.56 12.38
N ILE A 597 -19.33 -10.35 11.57
CA ILE A 597 -18.32 -9.80 10.63
C ILE A 597 -18.93 -8.75 9.70
N ASP A 598 -20.15 -8.96 9.23
CA ASP A 598 -20.83 -8.00 8.34
C ASP A 598 -21.06 -6.64 9.01
N THR A 599 -21.43 -6.62 10.30
CA THR A 599 -21.54 -5.39 11.09
C THR A 599 -20.17 -4.72 11.24
N ALA A 600 -19.12 -5.49 11.54
CA ALA A 600 -17.76 -4.96 11.69
C ALA A 600 -17.21 -4.38 10.38
N LEU A 601 -17.62 -4.93 9.24
CA LEU A 601 -17.23 -4.48 7.90
C LEU A 601 -18.11 -3.37 7.32
N ASN A 602 -19.27 -3.08 7.92
CA ASN A 602 -20.19 -2.08 7.39
C ASN A 602 -19.67 -0.65 7.67
N PRO A 603 -19.42 0.18 6.63
CA PRO A 603 -18.92 1.54 6.80
C PRO A 603 -19.94 2.53 7.40
N ASP A 604 -21.24 2.21 7.35
CA ASP A 604 -22.33 3.07 7.83
C ASP A 604 -22.61 2.88 9.33
N ILE A 605 -21.96 1.90 9.96
CA ILE A 605 -22.10 1.59 11.39
C ILE A 605 -21.07 2.36 12.21
N THR A 606 -21.52 2.99 13.30
CA THR A 606 -20.66 3.63 14.28
C THR A 606 -20.00 2.59 15.18
N LEU A 607 -18.72 2.28 14.92
CA LEU A 607 -17.90 1.44 15.77
C LEU A 607 -17.37 2.22 16.98
N PRO A 608 -17.16 1.57 18.15
CA PRO A 608 -17.53 0.20 18.51
C PRO A 608 -18.92 0.10 19.17
N GLY A 609 -19.72 1.17 19.21
CA GLY A 609 -20.94 1.26 20.04
C GLY A 609 -21.97 0.16 19.82
N GLN A 610 -22.10 -0.37 18.59
CA GLN A 610 -22.96 -1.53 18.31
C GLN A 610 -22.32 -2.88 18.67
N LEU A 611 -20.99 -3.01 18.56
CA LEU A 611 -20.28 -4.25 18.91
C LEU A 611 -20.13 -4.42 20.42
N LEU A 612 -20.01 -3.31 21.15
CA LEU A 612 -19.88 -3.27 22.61
C LEU A 612 -21.16 -2.75 23.29
N ALA A 613 -22.31 -2.89 22.63
CA ALA A 613 -23.59 -2.40 23.15
C ALA A 613 -23.85 -2.97 24.56
N GLY A 614 -24.10 -2.08 25.53
CA GLY A 614 -24.37 -2.45 26.92
C GLY A 614 -23.17 -2.43 27.87
N GLN A 615 -21.95 -2.13 27.41
CA GLN A 615 -20.78 -1.95 28.29
C GLN A 615 -20.45 -0.46 28.49
N PRO A 616 -20.32 0.04 29.74
CA PRO A 616 -19.84 1.39 30.00
C PRO A 616 -18.33 1.43 29.74
N VAL A 617 -17.93 1.90 28.56
CA VAL A 617 -16.52 2.10 28.18
C VAL A 617 -16.17 3.58 28.13
N SER A 618 -14.98 3.93 28.63
CA SER A 618 -14.45 5.29 28.51
C SER A 618 -14.20 5.64 27.03
N GLU A 619 -14.15 6.93 26.71
CA GLU A 619 -13.89 7.38 25.33
C GLU A 619 -12.52 6.92 24.81
N ASN A 620 -11.52 6.83 25.71
CA ASN A 620 -10.21 6.26 25.38
C ASN A 620 -10.31 4.81 24.88
N VAL A 621 -11.04 3.96 25.62
CA VAL A 621 -11.26 2.55 25.25
C VAL A 621 -12.07 2.45 23.97
N ARG A 622 -13.07 3.32 23.79
CA ARG A 622 -13.91 3.39 22.59
C ARG A 622 -13.09 3.73 21.34
N SER A 623 -12.25 4.74 21.42
CA SER A 623 -11.37 5.16 20.33
C SER A 623 -10.32 4.09 20.00
N ALA A 624 -9.70 3.49 21.03
CA ALA A 624 -8.77 2.38 20.83
C ALA A 624 -9.43 1.19 20.12
N ALA A 625 -10.65 0.81 20.56
CA ALA A 625 -11.42 -0.27 19.94
C ALA A 625 -11.72 0.04 18.47
N ARG A 626 -12.06 1.28 18.14
CA ARG A 626 -12.33 1.69 16.77
C ARG A 626 -11.12 1.57 15.86
N ALA A 627 -9.98 2.13 16.27
CA ALA A 627 -8.75 2.08 15.49
C ALA A 627 -8.24 0.64 15.30
N VAL A 628 -8.36 -0.19 16.34
CA VAL A 628 -8.00 -1.61 16.30
C VAL A 628 -8.92 -2.41 15.38
N VAL A 629 -10.25 -2.24 15.45
CA VAL A 629 -11.18 -2.91 14.52
C VAL A 629 -10.93 -2.47 13.08
N ASN A 630 -10.68 -1.18 12.85
CA ASN A 630 -10.33 -0.67 11.54
C ASN A 630 -9.03 -1.28 11.01
N HIS A 631 -8.01 -1.49 11.86
CA HIS A 631 -6.79 -2.23 11.52
C HIS A 631 -7.08 -3.71 11.19
N TRP A 632 -8.09 -4.32 11.80
CA TRP A 632 -8.50 -5.71 11.53
C TRP A 632 -9.33 -5.91 10.26
N VAL A 633 -9.86 -4.85 9.64
CA VAL A 633 -10.73 -4.97 8.45
C VAL A 633 -10.14 -5.89 7.36
N PRO A 634 -8.86 -5.80 6.95
CA PRO A 634 -8.29 -6.73 5.97
C PRO A 634 -8.33 -8.20 6.42
N LEU A 635 -8.07 -8.48 7.71
CA LEU A 635 -8.17 -9.82 8.29
C LEU A 635 -9.63 -10.29 8.33
N LEU A 636 -10.57 -9.43 8.72
CA LEU A 636 -12.00 -9.76 8.79
C LEU A 636 -12.58 -10.03 7.40
N ARG A 637 -12.24 -9.22 6.39
CA ARG A 637 -12.59 -9.49 4.98
C ARG A 637 -12.04 -10.84 4.53
N TRP A 638 -10.80 -11.14 4.90
CA TRP A 638 -10.19 -12.44 4.58
C TRP A 638 -10.89 -13.62 5.25
N LEU A 639 -11.20 -13.51 6.55
CA LEU A 639 -11.94 -14.53 7.29
C LEU A 639 -13.32 -14.74 6.66
N ARG A 640 -14.04 -13.67 6.33
CA ARG A 640 -15.34 -13.75 5.64
C ARG A 640 -15.22 -14.48 4.31
N ALA A 641 -14.26 -14.10 3.46
CA ALA A 641 -14.06 -14.75 2.17
C ALA A 641 -13.72 -16.24 2.32
N ARG A 642 -12.94 -16.62 3.35
CA ARG A 642 -12.65 -18.03 3.67
C ARG A 642 -13.88 -18.78 4.17
N GLN A 643 -14.72 -18.17 5.00
CA GLN A 643 -15.99 -18.75 5.44
C GLN A 643 -16.96 -18.94 4.26
N GLU A 644 -17.10 -17.95 3.38
CA GLU A 644 -17.93 -18.03 2.17
C GLU A 644 -17.45 -19.15 1.25
N SER A 645 -16.12 -19.23 1.01
CA SER A 645 -15.52 -20.31 0.22
C SER A 645 -15.76 -21.70 0.85
N TYR A 646 -15.67 -21.81 2.18
CA TYR A 646 -15.93 -23.05 2.92
C TYR A 646 -17.42 -23.44 2.96
N ARG A 647 -18.35 -22.48 2.80
CA ARG A 647 -19.79 -22.75 2.66
C ARG A 647 -20.20 -23.05 1.21
N ALA A 648 -19.46 -22.56 0.22
CA ALA A 648 -19.81 -22.71 -1.19
C ALA A 648 -19.94 -24.18 -1.63
N GLY A 649 -21.02 -24.50 -2.34
CA GLY A 649 -21.33 -25.84 -2.87
C GLY A 649 -21.94 -26.82 -1.87
N ILE A 650 -22.28 -26.36 -0.66
CA ILE A 650 -23.05 -27.12 0.33
C ILE A 650 -24.51 -26.67 0.24
N ASP A 651 -25.40 -27.61 -0.04
CA ASP A 651 -26.84 -27.36 0.07
C ASP A 651 -27.25 -27.61 1.53
N THR A 652 -27.56 -26.54 2.25
CA THR A 652 -28.05 -26.60 3.63
C THR A 652 -29.58 -26.60 3.70
N GLY A 653 -30.28 -26.51 2.56
CA GLY A 653 -31.71 -26.22 2.49
C GLY A 653 -32.63 -27.42 2.25
N HIS A 654 -32.10 -28.59 1.89
CA HIS A 654 -32.91 -29.79 1.66
C HIS A 654 -32.89 -30.70 2.89
N GLU A 655 -33.97 -30.72 3.67
CA GLU A 655 -34.25 -31.84 4.57
C GLU A 655 -34.38 -33.09 3.71
N ALA A 656 -33.40 -34.00 3.79
CA ALA A 656 -33.50 -35.29 3.12
C ALA A 656 -34.81 -35.96 3.52
N ALA A 657 -35.59 -36.42 2.54
CA ALA A 657 -36.87 -37.09 2.76
C ALA A 657 -36.70 -38.16 3.84
N GLN A 658 -37.34 -37.94 4.99
CA GLN A 658 -37.25 -38.82 6.14
C GLN A 658 -38.21 -40.00 5.91
N HIS A 659 -37.69 -41.21 6.07
CA HIS A 659 -38.45 -42.44 5.89
C HIS A 659 -38.58 -43.15 7.24
N ASN A 660 -39.77 -43.62 7.55
CA ASN A 660 -40.00 -44.41 8.76
C ASN A 660 -39.57 -45.86 8.50
N ILE A 661 -38.34 -46.20 8.89
CA ILE A 661 -37.78 -47.55 8.75
C ILE A 661 -38.08 -48.34 10.05
N PRO A 662 -38.72 -49.53 9.99
CA PRO A 662 -38.99 -50.36 11.16
C PRO A 662 -37.72 -50.71 11.96
N THR A 663 -37.79 -50.70 13.30
CA THR A 663 -36.63 -50.86 14.20
C THR A 663 -35.84 -52.16 13.96
N GLY A 664 -36.51 -53.26 13.63
CA GLY A 664 -35.84 -54.55 13.33
C GLY A 664 -35.03 -54.51 12.04
N GLU A 665 -35.57 -53.89 10.98
CA GLU A 665 -34.87 -53.70 9.71
C GLU A 665 -33.69 -52.73 9.87
N LEU A 666 -33.89 -51.67 10.65
CA LEU A 666 -32.85 -50.69 10.94
C LEU A 666 -31.63 -51.32 11.63
N ASN A 667 -31.86 -52.17 12.64
CA ASN A 667 -30.79 -52.90 13.33
C ASN A 667 -30.06 -53.88 12.40
N ASN A 668 -30.78 -54.53 11.47
CA ASN A 668 -30.19 -55.42 10.48
C ASN A 668 -29.31 -54.67 9.47
N ILE A 669 -29.74 -53.49 8.99
CA ILE A 669 -28.94 -52.66 8.09
C ILE A 669 -27.69 -52.15 8.81
N LEU A 670 -27.81 -51.70 10.06
CA LEU A 670 -26.66 -51.25 10.87
C LEU A 670 -25.64 -52.38 11.12
N ALA A 671 -26.11 -53.58 11.45
CA ALA A 671 -25.24 -54.74 11.64
C ALA A 671 -24.54 -55.13 10.34
N SER A 672 -25.25 -55.06 9.20
CA SER A 672 -24.70 -55.35 7.86
C SER A 672 -23.65 -54.31 7.46
N ALA A 673 -23.91 -53.03 7.70
CA ALA A 673 -22.96 -51.94 7.45
C ALA A 673 -21.66 -52.14 8.23
N LYS A 674 -21.74 -52.38 9.55
CA LYS A 674 -20.57 -52.65 10.40
C LYS A 674 -19.81 -53.92 10.00
N ARG A 675 -20.52 -54.96 9.57
CA ARG A 675 -19.89 -56.21 9.11
C ARG A 675 -19.12 -55.99 7.81
N ALA A 676 -19.71 -55.31 6.83
CA ALA A 676 -19.05 -54.94 5.58
C ALA A 676 -17.81 -54.06 5.84
N GLU A 677 -17.92 -53.10 6.76
CA GLU A 677 -16.82 -52.22 7.18
C GLU A 677 -15.65 -53.02 7.78
N ARG A 678 -15.92 -53.96 8.69
CA ARG A 678 -14.90 -54.84 9.30
C ARG A 678 -14.25 -55.80 8.29
N ALA A 679 -15.00 -56.22 7.27
CA ALA A 679 -14.51 -57.06 6.19
C ALA A 679 -13.69 -56.28 5.14
N GLY A 680 -13.60 -54.94 5.24
CA GLY A 680 -12.95 -54.10 4.24
C GLY A 680 -13.73 -53.94 2.94
N HIS A 681 -15.00 -54.35 2.91
CA HIS A 681 -15.88 -54.22 1.75
C HIS A 681 -16.56 -52.84 1.74
N TRP A 682 -15.81 -51.83 1.32
CA TRP A 682 -16.19 -50.42 1.49
C TRP A 682 -17.37 -49.95 0.63
N LEU A 683 -17.53 -50.44 -0.60
CA LEU A 683 -18.67 -50.08 -1.45
C LEU A 683 -20.00 -50.63 -0.90
N PRO A 684 -20.12 -51.94 -0.57
CA PRO A 684 -21.30 -52.44 0.13
C PRO A 684 -21.57 -51.75 1.47
N ALA A 685 -20.50 -51.43 2.23
CA ALA A 685 -20.65 -50.66 3.48
C ALA A 685 -21.28 -49.28 3.21
N LEU A 686 -20.84 -48.57 2.17
CA LEU A 686 -21.38 -47.26 1.78
C LEU A 686 -22.87 -47.35 1.41
N GLU A 687 -23.27 -48.38 0.65
CA GLU A 687 -24.68 -48.60 0.29
C GLU A 687 -25.55 -48.81 1.54
N TYR A 688 -25.13 -49.65 2.48
CA TYR A 688 -25.85 -49.83 3.75
C TYR A 688 -25.90 -48.55 4.59
N TRP A 689 -24.80 -47.80 4.65
CA TRP A 689 -24.77 -46.52 5.36
C TRP A 689 -25.69 -45.48 4.71
N ARG A 690 -25.79 -45.43 3.38
CA ARG A 690 -26.72 -44.54 2.67
C ARG A 690 -28.18 -44.86 2.97
N ARG A 691 -28.56 -46.14 3.04
CA ARG A 691 -29.92 -46.56 3.41
C ARG A 691 -30.32 -46.08 4.82
N LEU A 692 -29.36 -45.97 5.73
CA LEU A 692 -29.59 -45.44 7.09
C LEU A 692 -29.71 -43.91 7.18
N SER A 693 -29.24 -43.16 6.16
CA SER A 693 -29.25 -41.69 6.20
C SER A 693 -30.66 -41.06 6.18
N GLY A 694 -31.68 -41.81 5.73
CA GLY A 694 -33.08 -41.37 5.72
C GLY A 694 -33.87 -41.70 7.00
N SER A 695 -33.25 -42.27 8.03
CA SER A 695 -33.94 -42.66 9.26
C SER A 695 -34.49 -41.46 10.04
N THR A 696 -35.67 -41.60 10.67
CA THR A 696 -36.18 -40.62 11.64
C THR A 696 -35.36 -40.58 12.94
N GLN A 697 -34.59 -41.63 13.25
CA GLN A 697 -33.76 -41.69 14.45
C GLN A 697 -32.44 -40.93 14.27
N VAL A 698 -32.26 -39.87 15.06
CA VAL A 698 -31.10 -38.96 15.01
C VAL A 698 -29.76 -39.71 15.18
N GLN A 699 -29.66 -40.63 16.13
CA GLN A 699 -28.43 -41.41 16.37
C GLN A 699 -28.02 -42.26 15.15
N GLN A 700 -29.00 -42.79 14.41
CA GLN A 700 -28.76 -43.66 13.26
C GLN A 700 -28.36 -42.86 12.03
N ARG A 701 -28.98 -41.69 11.82
CA ARG A 701 -28.52 -40.72 10.81
C ARG A 701 -27.07 -40.30 11.04
N GLN A 702 -26.68 -40.10 12.30
CA GLN A 702 -25.30 -39.73 12.65
C GLN A 702 -24.31 -40.87 12.41
N ALA A 703 -24.68 -42.11 12.78
CA ALA A 703 -23.88 -43.30 12.49
C ALA A 703 -23.72 -43.51 10.98
N ALA A 704 -24.80 -43.33 10.22
CA ALA A 704 -24.83 -43.38 8.76
C ALA A 704 -23.88 -42.37 8.11
N LEU A 705 -23.91 -41.12 8.56
CA LEU A 705 -23.03 -40.09 8.02
C LEU A 705 -21.56 -40.37 8.34
N SER A 706 -21.25 -40.78 9.57
CA SER A 706 -19.89 -41.18 9.96
C SER A 706 -19.39 -42.39 9.18
N GLY A 707 -20.23 -43.41 8.98
CA GLY A 707 -19.91 -44.60 8.20
C GLY A 707 -19.72 -44.29 6.71
N SER A 708 -20.57 -43.42 6.15
CA SER A 708 -20.47 -42.99 4.75
C SER A 708 -19.16 -42.24 4.49
N VAL A 709 -18.76 -41.32 5.38
CA VAL A 709 -17.48 -40.61 5.27
C VAL A 709 -16.30 -41.59 5.31
N ARG A 710 -16.29 -42.53 6.26
CA ARG A 710 -15.19 -43.53 6.34
C ARG A 710 -15.12 -44.39 5.09
N ALA A 711 -16.25 -44.86 4.59
CA ALA A 711 -16.30 -45.67 3.38
C ALA A 711 -15.81 -44.89 2.15
N LEU A 712 -16.23 -43.63 1.98
CA LEU A 712 -15.77 -42.78 0.88
C LEU A 712 -14.26 -42.51 0.94
N LEU A 713 -13.71 -42.22 2.12
CA LEU A 713 -12.26 -42.04 2.29
C LEU A 713 -11.47 -43.30 1.92
N LYS A 714 -12.00 -44.49 2.25
CA LYS A 714 -11.36 -45.77 1.92
C LYS A 714 -11.51 -46.16 0.45
N LEU A 715 -12.53 -45.64 -0.22
CA LEU A 715 -12.72 -45.77 -1.67
C LEU A 715 -11.92 -44.74 -2.49
N GLY A 716 -11.25 -43.77 -1.84
CA GLY A 716 -10.53 -42.69 -2.52
C GLY A 716 -11.42 -41.52 -2.97
N GLU A 717 -12.69 -41.51 -2.58
CA GLU A 717 -13.69 -40.48 -2.93
C GLU A 717 -13.60 -39.26 -1.99
N TYR A 718 -12.41 -38.65 -1.91
CA TYR A 718 -12.12 -37.54 -1.00
C TYR A 718 -13.06 -36.33 -1.16
N PRO A 719 -13.38 -35.86 -2.38
CA PRO A 719 -14.26 -34.69 -2.54
C PRO A 719 -15.67 -34.92 -2.01
N LEU A 720 -16.21 -36.14 -2.15
CA LEU A 720 -17.52 -36.50 -1.64
C LEU A 720 -17.51 -36.65 -0.11
N ALA A 721 -16.47 -37.28 0.44
CA ALA A 721 -16.27 -37.37 1.89
C ALA A 721 -16.18 -35.98 2.52
N GLU A 722 -15.39 -35.09 1.91
CA GLU A 722 -15.24 -33.71 2.34
C GLU A 722 -16.58 -32.96 2.31
N ARG A 723 -17.35 -33.07 1.21
CA ARG A 723 -18.65 -32.42 1.09
C ARG A 723 -19.62 -32.84 2.20
N LEU A 724 -19.66 -34.14 2.54
CA LEU A 724 -20.49 -34.65 3.64
C LEU A 724 -20.03 -34.14 5.01
N LEU A 725 -18.71 -34.09 5.25
CA LEU A 725 -18.14 -33.55 6.49
C LEU A 725 -18.46 -32.07 6.65
N ARG A 726 -18.24 -31.27 5.60
CA ARG A 726 -18.55 -29.84 5.57
C ARG A 726 -20.02 -29.57 5.81
N GLY A 727 -20.90 -30.27 5.09
CA GLY A 727 -22.35 -30.14 5.26
C GLY A 727 -22.80 -30.47 6.68
N SER A 728 -22.30 -31.58 7.24
CA SER A 728 -22.62 -31.98 8.62
C SER A 728 -22.11 -30.97 9.65
N TYR A 729 -20.93 -30.40 9.46
CA TYR A 729 -20.36 -29.39 10.37
C TYR A 729 -21.12 -28.06 10.28
N LEU A 730 -21.59 -27.67 9.10
CA LEU A 730 -22.31 -26.41 8.89
C LEU A 730 -23.76 -26.47 9.39
N SER A 731 -24.42 -27.62 9.31
CA SER A 731 -25.79 -27.83 9.79
C SER A 731 -25.94 -27.75 11.32
N ASP A 732 -27.15 -27.42 11.81
CA ASP A 732 -27.53 -27.36 13.23
C ASP A 732 -27.52 -28.74 13.90
N THR A 733 -26.33 -29.30 14.08
CA THR A 733 -26.07 -30.54 14.80
C THR A 733 -25.78 -30.26 16.29
N PRO A 734 -26.02 -31.21 17.20
CA PRO A 734 -25.63 -31.07 18.61
C PRO A 734 -24.13 -30.76 18.77
N ALA A 735 -23.76 -29.93 19.74
CA ALA A 735 -22.39 -29.40 19.91
C ALA A 735 -21.29 -30.48 19.90
N GLY A 736 -21.47 -31.60 20.60
CA GLY A 736 -20.47 -32.69 20.64
C GLY A 736 -20.23 -33.37 19.29
N LEU A 737 -21.20 -33.32 18.37
CA LEU A 737 -21.02 -33.84 17.01
C LEU A 737 -20.36 -32.83 16.09
N GLN A 738 -20.63 -31.54 16.29
CA GLN A 738 -19.93 -30.48 15.57
C GLN A 738 -18.42 -30.58 15.83
N GLU A 739 -18.02 -30.77 17.09
CA GLU A 739 -16.61 -30.96 17.48
C GLU A 739 -15.99 -32.19 16.82
N LEU A 740 -16.69 -33.33 16.84
CA LEU A 740 -16.22 -34.54 16.16
C LEU A 740 -16.03 -34.32 14.65
N ARG A 741 -16.95 -33.60 13.99
CA ARG A 741 -16.87 -33.30 12.55
C ARG A 741 -15.76 -32.31 12.23
N PHE A 742 -15.57 -31.32 13.09
CA PHE A 742 -14.45 -30.39 13.01
C PHE A 742 -13.13 -31.16 13.06
N GLU A 743 -12.92 -32.05 14.03
CA GLU A 743 -11.68 -32.83 14.15
C GLU A 743 -11.46 -33.80 12.97
N GLN A 744 -12.55 -34.41 12.45
CA GLN A 744 -12.47 -35.24 11.25
C GLN A 744 -12.06 -34.44 10.01
N ALA A 745 -12.65 -33.26 9.79
CA ALA A 745 -12.30 -32.38 8.68
C ALA A 745 -10.87 -31.83 8.83
N ARG A 746 -10.49 -31.38 10.03
CA ARG A 746 -9.15 -30.90 10.37
C ARG A 746 -8.10 -31.97 10.11
N THR A 747 -8.33 -33.20 10.53
CA THR A 747 -7.44 -34.34 10.28
C THR A 747 -7.32 -34.63 8.79
N LEU A 748 -8.45 -34.67 8.07
CA LEU A 748 -8.46 -34.89 6.62
C LEU A 748 -7.64 -33.83 5.89
N TYR A 749 -7.84 -32.55 6.20
CA TYR A 749 -7.13 -31.46 5.53
C TYR A 749 -5.64 -31.46 5.81
N ARG A 750 -5.21 -31.81 7.03
CA ARG A 750 -3.79 -32.00 7.36
C ARG A 750 -3.17 -33.16 6.59
N GLN A 751 -3.87 -34.30 6.51
CA GLN A 751 -3.40 -35.48 5.78
C GLN A 751 -3.26 -35.20 4.28
N LEU A 752 -4.19 -34.44 3.71
CA LEU A 752 -4.15 -34.03 2.29
C LEU A 752 -3.25 -32.82 2.02
N ASN A 753 -2.62 -32.25 3.06
CA ASN A 753 -1.87 -30.99 2.99
C ASN A 753 -2.69 -29.84 2.34
N ASN A 754 -4.01 -29.83 2.54
CA ASN A 754 -4.92 -28.84 1.97
C ASN A 754 -5.07 -27.64 2.91
N SER A 755 -4.06 -26.77 2.91
CA SER A 755 -4.01 -25.59 3.78
C SER A 755 -5.19 -24.64 3.54
N ILE A 756 -5.69 -24.52 2.31
CA ILE A 756 -6.78 -23.59 1.98
C ILE A 756 -8.10 -24.05 2.60
N ALA A 757 -8.41 -25.35 2.51
CA ALA A 757 -9.59 -25.89 3.15
C ALA A 757 -9.48 -25.85 4.68
N LEU A 758 -8.28 -26.06 5.23
CA LEU A 758 -8.01 -25.88 6.65
C LEU A 758 -8.22 -24.43 7.11
N GLU A 759 -7.73 -23.43 6.36
CA GLU A 759 -8.00 -22.01 6.62
C GLU A 759 -9.51 -21.72 6.64
N GLY A 760 -10.27 -22.27 5.68
CA GLY A 760 -11.73 -22.15 5.63
C GLY A 760 -12.45 -22.77 6.83
N LEU A 761 -12.02 -23.95 7.25
CA LEU A 761 -12.52 -24.64 8.43
C LEU A 761 -12.24 -23.83 9.71
N LEU A 762 -11.00 -23.38 9.91
CA LEU A 762 -10.60 -22.59 11.07
C LEU A 762 -11.32 -21.24 11.13
N ALA A 763 -11.42 -20.54 10.00
CA ALA A 763 -12.16 -19.29 9.91
C ALA A 763 -13.65 -19.47 10.29
N THR A 764 -14.25 -20.61 9.89
CA THR A 764 -15.64 -20.95 10.24
C THR A 764 -15.79 -21.39 11.70
N ALA A 765 -14.79 -22.04 12.29
CA ALA A 765 -14.80 -22.44 13.69
C ALA A 765 -14.64 -21.25 14.64
N LEU A 766 -13.80 -20.27 14.29
CA LEU A 766 -13.57 -19.06 15.09
C LEU A 766 -14.82 -18.19 15.23
N SER A 767 -15.74 -18.19 14.26
CA SER A 767 -17.02 -17.46 14.42
C SER A 767 -17.97 -18.13 15.43
N ARG A 768 -17.67 -19.35 15.90
CA ARG A 768 -18.51 -20.15 16.80
C ARG A 768 -17.87 -20.40 18.17
N SER A 769 -16.54 -20.31 18.28
CA SER A 769 -15.79 -20.68 19.49
C SER A 769 -14.69 -19.69 19.81
N GLN A 770 -14.48 -19.43 21.10
CA GLN A 770 -13.43 -18.57 21.66
C GLN A 770 -12.12 -19.33 21.94
N ASN A 771 -11.94 -20.54 21.41
CA ASN A 771 -10.76 -21.35 21.72
C ASN A 771 -9.46 -20.67 21.19
N PRO A 772 -8.54 -20.22 22.06
CA PRO A 772 -7.29 -19.59 21.63
C PRO A 772 -6.39 -20.54 20.83
N GLU A 773 -6.51 -21.85 21.00
CA GLU A 773 -5.76 -22.83 20.22
C GLU A 773 -6.15 -22.81 18.73
N LEU A 774 -7.43 -22.57 18.42
CA LEU A 774 -7.89 -22.45 17.03
C LEU A 774 -7.30 -21.21 16.36
N LEU A 775 -7.24 -20.10 17.08
CA LEU A 775 -6.62 -18.87 16.59
C LEU A 775 -5.10 -19.06 16.45
N SER A 776 -4.44 -19.75 17.38
CA SER A 776 -3.02 -20.08 17.29
C SER A 776 -2.71 -20.93 16.07
N GLU A 777 -3.53 -21.95 15.81
CA GLU A 777 -3.41 -22.77 14.60
C GLU A 777 -3.62 -21.94 13.34
N LEU A 778 -4.61 -21.05 13.32
CA LEU A 778 -4.83 -20.14 12.20
C LEU A 778 -3.61 -19.23 11.98
N VAL A 779 -3.01 -18.70 13.04
CA VAL A 779 -1.79 -17.87 12.96
C VAL A 779 -0.65 -18.65 12.30
N VAL A 780 -0.44 -19.91 12.70
CA VAL A 780 0.57 -20.77 12.06
C VAL A 780 0.25 -20.96 10.57
N GLN A 781 -1.01 -21.22 10.22
CA GLN A 781 -1.42 -21.34 8.82
C GLN A 781 -1.19 -20.04 8.03
N LEU A 782 -1.50 -18.88 8.60
CA LEU A 782 -1.24 -17.58 7.96
C LEU A 782 0.25 -17.35 7.71
N VAL A 783 1.13 -17.74 8.65
CA VAL A 783 2.58 -17.68 8.43
C VAL A 783 2.99 -18.60 7.28
N ASP A 784 2.52 -19.84 7.32
CA ASP A 784 2.88 -20.84 6.33
C ASP A 784 2.35 -20.44 4.95
N THR A 785 1.19 -19.79 4.84
CA THR A 785 0.64 -19.30 3.57
C THR A 785 1.17 -17.94 3.12
N GLY A 786 2.09 -17.32 3.88
CA GLY A 786 2.76 -16.07 3.53
C GLY A 786 1.98 -14.80 3.89
N ARG A 787 0.87 -14.91 4.63
CA ARG A 787 0.07 -13.79 5.16
C ARG A 787 0.68 -13.27 6.46
N LEU A 788 1.94 -12.85 6.38
CA LEU A 788 2.79 -12.56 7.52
C LEU A 788 2.24 -11.40 8.39
N LYS A 789 1.70 -10.35 7.76
CA LYS A 789 1.16 -9.19 8.49
C LYS A 789 -0.10 -9.57 9.27
N GLU A 790 -1.01 -10.29 8.62
CA GLU A 790 -2.24 -10.77 9.23
C GLU A 790 -1.95 -11.79 10.34
N ALA A 791 -0.92 -12.64 10.17
CA ALA A 791 -0.45 -13.57 11.19
C ALA A 791 0.08 -12.84 12.44
N LEU A 792 0.86 -11.77 12.26
CA LEU A 792 1.37 -10.95 13.37
C LEU A 792 0.22 -10.28 14.12
N SER A 793 -0.71 -9.64 13.40
CA SER A 793 -1.87 -8.97 14.01
C SER A 793 -2.75 -9.96 14.79
N ALA A 794 -3.07 -11.12 14.20
CA ALA A 794 -3.84 -12.16 14.87
C ALA A 794 -3.07 -12.82 16.04
N GLY A 795 -1.76 -13.00 15.90
CA GLY A 795 -0.90 -13.56 16.95
C GLY A 795 -0.88 -12.72 18.22
N MET A 796 -0.91 -11.39 18.10
CA MET A 796 -0.96 -10.50 19.27
C MET A 796 -2.31 -10.49 19.98
N LEU A 797 -3.37 -11.10 19.42
CA LEU A 797 -4.63 -11.32 20.13
C LEU A 797 -4.57 -12.47 21.14
N LEU A 798 -3.61 -13.39 20.96
CA LEU A 798 -3.47 -14.57 21.80
C LEU A 798 -2.92 -14.22 23.19
N PRO A 799 -3.37 -14.93 24.24
CA PRO A 799 -2.64 -15.01 25.49
C PRO A 799 -1.19 -15.47 25.25
N PRO A 800 -0.20 -15.00 26.04
CA PRO A 800 1.21 -15.36 25.86
C PRO A 800 1.43 -16.88 25.70
N ASP A 801 0.84 -17.70 26.57
CA ASP A 801 1.01 -19.16 26.57
C ASP A 801 0.53 -19.84 25.27
N ASN A 802 -0.39 -19.22 24.53
CA ASN A 802 -0.91 -19.75 23.26
C ASN A 802 -0.21 -19.19 22.02
N ARG A 803 0.72 -18.23 22.16
CA ARG A 803 1.41 -17.63 21.02
C ARG A 803 2.39 -18.62 20.41
N PRO A 804 2.38 -18.81 19.08
CA PRO A 804 3.43 -19.57 18.40
C PRO A 804 4.71 -18.71 18.30
N HIS A 805 5.39 -18.48 19.45
CA HIS A 805 6.48 -17.51 19.62
C HIS A 805 7.57 -17.60 18.56
N HIS A 806 8.10 -18.79 18.26
CA HIS A 806 9.16 -18.95 17.26
C HIS A 806 8.74 -18.50 15.87
N LYS A 807 7.51 -18.82 15.46
CA LYS A 807 6.94 -18.41 14.17
C LYS A 807 6.70 -16.91 14.16
N LEU A 808 6.16 -16.34 15.23
CA LEU A 808 5.89 -14.90 15.32
C LEU A 808 7.17 -14.06 15.41
N LEU A 809 8.22 -14.52 16.10
CA LEU A 809 9.53 -13.87 16.14
C LEU A 809 10.20 -13.89 14.77
N ALA A 810 10.12 -14.99 14.04
CA ALA A 810 10.59 -15.07 12.65
C ALA A 810 9.85 -14.08 11.74
N VAL A 811 8.53 -13.99 11.89
CA VAL A 811 7.68 -13.06 11.15
C VAL A 811 8.04 -11.61 11.50
N ALA A 812 8.13 -11.29 12.79
CA ALA A 812 8.48 -9.95 13.27
C ALA A 812 9.88 -9.54 12.80
N LEU A 813 10.85 -10.46 12.81
CA LEU A 813 12.19 -10.25 12.26
C LEU A 813 12.14 -9.92 10.77
N LYS A 814 11.40 -10.70 9.96
CA LYS A 814 11.28 -10.47 8.51
C LYS A 814 10.56 -9.18 8.17
N LEU A 815 9.52 -8.85 8.92
CA LEU A 815 8.74 -7.63 8.72
C LEU A 815 9.38 -6.41 9.39
N HIS A 816 10.51 -6.58 10.08
CA HIS A 816 11.16 -5.56 10.89
C HIS A 816 10.22 -4.89 11.92
N ALA A 817 9.24 -5.66 12.44
CA ALA A 817 8.29 -5.23 13.45
C ALA A 817 8.95 -5.29 14.85
N TRP A 818 9.92 -4.42 15.08
CA TRP A 818 10.81 -4.49 16.25
C TRP A 818 10.10 -4.32 17.59
N SER A 819 9.02 -3.53 17.65
CA SER A 819 8.25 -3.40 18.90
C SER A 819 7.52 -4.71 19.21
N THR A 820 6.95 -5.35 18.18
CA THR A 820 6.35 -6.68 18.34
C THR A 820 7.40 -7.75 18.64
N PHE A 821 8.56 -7.69 18.01
CA PHE A 821 9.67 -8.61 18.29
C PHE A 821 10.09 -8.54 19.76
N LYS A 822 10.28 -7.33 20.32
CA LYS A 822 10.62 -7.13 21.73
C LYS A 822 9.54 -7.65 22.67
N GLN A 823 8.26 -7.40 22.36
CA GLN A 823 7.14 -7.91 23.15
C GLN A 823 7.04 -9.44 23.12
N LEU A 824 7.31 -10.07 21.99
CA LEU A 824 7.33 -11.54 21.90
C LEU A 824 8.54 -12.13 22.62
N LEU A 825 9.67 -11.42 22.62
CA LEU A 825 10.88 -11.84 23.29
C LEU A 825 10.78 -11.71 24.82
N SER A 826 10.01 -10.74 25.34
CA SER A 826 9.78 -10.59 26.78
C SER A 826 8.97 -11.74 27.37
N ASP A 827 8.23 -12.47 26.54
CA ASP A 827 7.45 -13.63 26.94
C ASP A 827 8.31 -14.93 26.99
N ILE A 828 9.58 -14.86 26.59
CA ILE A 828 10.52 -16.01 26.61
C ILE A 828 11.41 -15.94 27.85
N ASP A 829 11.23 -16.88 28.77
CA ASP A 829 12.02 -16.93 30.01
C ASP A 829 13.45 -17.44 29.82
N ASN A 830 13.72 -18.20 28.75
CA ASN A 830 15.02 -18.83 28.51
C ASN A 830 16.07 -17.83 27.95
N ASP A 831 17.08 -17.49 28.76
CA ASP A 831 18.18 -16.59 28.40
C ASP A 831 18.95 -17.01 27.14
N VAL A 832 19.20 -18.30 26.97
CA VAL A 832 19.94 -18.84 25.81
C VAL A 832 19.14 -18.62 24.53
N GLU A 833 17.83 -18.82 24.61
CA GLU A 833 16.91 -18.59 23.51
C GLU A 833 16.72 -17.09 23.22
N ARG A 834 16.64 -16.26 24.26
CA ARG A 834 16.60 -14.80 24.11
C ARG A 834 17.86 -14.29 23.39
N ALA A 835 19.03 -14.77 23.81
CA ALA A 835 20.30 -14.43 23.15
C ALA A 835 20.34 -14.89 21.69
N LEU A 836 19.77 -16.05 21.35
CA LEU A 836 19.68 -16.51 19.96
C LEU A 836 18.91 -15.51 19.09
N TRP A 837 17.74 -15.08 19.55
CA TRP A 837 16.87 -14.16 18.82
C TRP A 837 17.44 -12.74 18.77
N LEU A 838 18.06 -12.25 19.85
CA LEU A 838 18.79 -10.97 19.82
C LEU A 838 19.93 -10.99 18.79
N GLY A 839 20.63 -12.12 18.66
CA GLY A 839 21.65 -12.27 17.62
C GLY A 839 21.07 -12.20 16.21
N TYR A 840 19.90 -12.80 15.95
CA TYR A 840 19.21 -12.65 14.65
C TYR A 840 18.76 -11.21 14.40
N GLN A 841 18.27 -10.51 15.43
CA GLN A 841 17.88 -9.11 15.32
C GLN A 841 19.06 -8.22 14.94
N SER A 842 20.18 -8.31 15.66
CA SER A 842 21.39 -7.53 15.37
C SER A 842 21.93 -7.83 13.97
N TRP A 843 21.90 -9.10 13.55
CA TRP A 843 22.30 -9.48 12.19
C TRP A 843 21.41 -8.83 11.12
N ALA A 844 20.09 -8.81 11.32
CA ALA A 844 19.15 -8.17 10.40
C ALA A 844 19.26 -6.62 10.38
N GLN A 845 19.81 -6.04 11.44
CA GLN A 845 20.10 -4.60 11.57
C GLN A 845 21.49 -4.21 11.06
N ASP A 846 22.21 -5.15 10.42
CA ASP A 846 23.57 -4.95 9.89
C ASP A 846 24.61 -4.62 10.99
N ASP A 847 24.41 -5.18 12.19
CA ASP A 847 25.34 -5.13 13.32
C ASP A 847 25.90 -6.53 13.62
N PRO A 848 26.89 -7.01 12.82
CA PRO A 848 27.44 -8.34 12.97
C PRO A 848 28.21 -8.52 14.28
N GLU A 849 28.82 -7.46 14.82
CA GLU A 849 29.57 -7.54 16.07
C GLU A 849 28.67 -7.86 17.26
N THR A 850 27.57 -7.13 17.41
CA THR A 850 26.59 -7.40 18.46
C THR A 850 25.89 -8.73 18.23
N ALA A 851 25.61 -9.08 16.97
CA ALA A 851 25.07 -10.40 16.62
C ALA A 851 25.97 -11.54 17.11
N TYR A 852 27.28 -11.43 16.90
CA TYR A 852 28.24 -12.43 17.33
C TYR A 852 28.33 -12.56 18.85
N ARG A 853 28.30 -11.44 19.59
CA ARG A 853 28.26 -11.46 21.06
C ARG A 853 27.04 -12.21 21.58
N HIS A 854 25.86 -11.93 21.01
CA HIS A 854 24.64 -12.63 21.38
C HIS A 854 24.68 -14.12 21.02
N TRP A 855 25.17 -14.49 19.82
CA TRP A 855 25.27 -15.90 19.44
C TRP A 855 26.32 -16.69 20.24
N GLN A 856 27.33 -16.06 20.83
CA GLN A 856 28.22 -16.73 21.77
C GLN A 856 27.48 -17.22 23.03
N MET A 857 26.44 -16.50 23.44
CA MET A 857 25.60 -16.83 24.60
C MET A 857 24.44 -17.79 24.24
N ALA A 858 24.21 -18.05 22.95
CA ALA A 858 23.06 -18.81 22.44
C ALA A 858 23.31 -20.34 22.28
N GLY A 859 24.22 -20.90 23.08
CA GLY A 859 24.50 -22.33 23.13
C GLY A 859 25.00 -22.93 21.80
N SER A 860 24.66 -24.20 21.53
CA SER A 860 25.14 -24.95 20.36
C SER A 860 24.64 -24.40 19.02
N VAL A 861 23.41 -23.87 18.99
CA VAL A 861 22.84 -23.23 17.80
C VAL A 861 23.60 -21.95 17.47
N GLY A 862 23.88 -21.11 18.49
CA GLY A 862 24.69 -19.91 18.35
C GLY A 862 26.12 -20.19 17.87
N ALA A 863 26.78 -21.21 18.44
CA ALA A 863 28.11 -21.65 17.97
C ALA A 863 28.10 -22.08 16.49
N THR A 864 27.02 -22.74 16.06
CA THR A 864 26.83 -23.14 14.65
C THR A 864 26.65 -21.90 13.76
N LEU A 865 25.85 -20.92 14.18
CA LEU A 865 25.67 -19.66 13.45
C LEU A 865 26.97 -18.88 13.29
N LEU A 866 27.78 -18.77 14.34
CA LEU A 866 29.09 -18.11 14.30
C LEU A 866 30.04 -18.78 13.30
N LYS A 867 30.07 -20.11 13.26
CA LYS A 867 30.87 -20.86 12.28
C LYS A 867 30.34 -20.61 10.87
N LYS A 868 29.03 -20.74 10.68
CA LYS A 868 28.40 -20.62 9.36
C LYS A 868 28.44 -19.21 8.80
N SER A 869 28.34 -18.17 9.63
CA SER A 869 28.42 -16.77 9.18
C SER A 869 29.79 -16.45 8.56
N ARG A 870 30.88 -16.95 9.16
CA ARG A 870 32.25 -16.84 8.62
C ARG A 870 32.40 -17.59 7.30
N GLU A 871 31.88 -18.81 7.21
CA GLU A 871 31.83 -19.58 5.95
C GLU A 871 31.06 -18.80 4.87
N GLY A 872 29.91 -18.21 5.21
CA GLY A 872 29.08 -17.42 4.31
C GLY A 872 29.78 -16.16 3.79
N GLN A 873 30.54 -15.45 4.63
CA GLN A 873 31.32 -14.28 4.19
C GLN A 873 32.40 -14.64 3.16
N HIS A 874 33.06 -15.80 3.32
CA HIS A 874 34.03 -16.28 2.33
C HIS A 874 33.36 -16.61 1.00
N ILE A 875 32.20 -17.30 1.04
CA ILE A 875 31.39 -17.62 -0.14
C ILE A 875 30.96 -16.34 -0.85
N LEU A 876 30.43 -15.36 -0.12
CA LEU A 876 29.99 -14.07 -0.67
C LEU A 876 31.15 -13.30 -1.32
N THR A 877 32.31 -13.26 -0.66
CA THR A 877 33.50 -12.59 -1.21
C THR A 877 33.93 -13.22 -2.53
N ALA A 878 33.91 -14.55 -2.63
CA ALA A 878 34.24 -15.28 -3.86
C ALA A 878 33.16 -15.09 -4.96
N LEU A 879 31.88 -14.94 -4.61
CA LEU A 879 30.82 -14.62 -5.56
C LEU A 879 30.97 -13.22 -6.15
N LEU A 880 31.30 -12.22 -5.32
CA LEU A 880 31.39 -10.83 -5.74
C LEU A 880 32.72 -10.53 -6.46
N HIS A 881 33.85 -10.92 -5.86
CA HIS A 881 35.19 -10.50 -6.30
C HIS A 881 35.98 -11.62 -6.99
N GLY A 882 35.47 -12.85 -7.01
CA GLY A 882 36.18 -13.97 -7.64
C GLY A 882 36.09 -13.96 -9.16
N GLY A 883 37.09 -14.57 -9.81
CA GLY A 883 37.02 -14.89 -11.24
C GLY A 883 35.95 -15.95 -11.56
N GLU A 884 35.64 -16.19 -12.84
CA GLU A 884 34.54 -17.07 -13.28
C GLU A 884 34.57 -18.45 -12.59
N SER A 885 35.72 -19.14 -12.59
CA SER A 885 35.86 -20.45 -11.93
C SER A 885 35.64 -20.40 -10.41
N GLN A 886 36.05 -19.30 -9.75
CA GLN A 886 35.83 -19.09 -8.32
C GLN A 886 34.36 -18.83 -8.03
N ARG A 887 33.65 -18.07 -8.87
CA ARG A 887 32.21 -17.83 -8.77
C ARG A 887 31.41 -19.12 -8.94
N THR A 888 31.78 -19.99 -9.88
CA THR A 888 31.14 -21.30 -10.05
C THR A 888 31.31 -22.17 -8.82
N LEU A 889 32.53 -22.27 -8.27
CA LEU A 889 32.79 -23.03 -7.04
C LEU A 889 32.03 -22.44 -5.84
N ALA A 890 32.02 -21.11 -5.70
CA ALA A 890 31.32 -20.42 -4.64
C ALA A 890 29.80 -20.63 -4.73
N THR A 891 29.23 -20.70 -5.95
CA THR A 891 27.81 -21.05 -6.16
C THR A 891 27.52 -22.47 -5.66
N GLN A 892 28.40 -23.44 -5.91
CA GLN A 892 28.25 -24.80 -5.38
C GLN A 892 28.43 -24.87 -3.86
N GLN A 893 29.35 -24.08 -3.29
CA GLN A 893 29.54 -23.98 -1.84
C GLN A 893 28.34 -23.35 -1.15
N LEU A 894 27.82 -22.24 -1.70
CA LEU A 894 26.58 -21.60 -1.27
C LEU A 894 25.44 -22.62 -1.21
N ALA A 895 25.35 -23.43 -2.27
CA ALA A 895 24.33 -24.45 -2.40
C ALA A 895 24.40 -25.53 -1.30
N ARG A 896 25.60 -25.93 -0.88
CA ARG A 896 25.77 -26.87 0.26
C ARG A 896 25.59 -26.20 1.61
N TRP A 897 25.93 -24.92 1.72
CA TRP A 897 25.92 -24.15 2.96
C TRP A 897 24.50 -23.74 3.37
N LEU A 898 23.66 -23.29 2.43
CA LEU A 898 22.32 -22.75 2.70
C LEU A 898 21.41 -23.69 3.52
N PRO A 899 21.30 -25.01 3.21
CA PRO A 899 20.47 -25.93 3.99
C PRO A 899 20.95 -26.16 5.42
N GLN A 900 22.22 -25.90 5.69
CA GLN A 900 22.88 -26.13 6.98
C GLN A 900 22.75 -24.93 7.93
N LEU A 901 22.19 -23.81 7.47
CA LEU A 901 21.95 -22.66 8.32
C LEU A 901 20.82 -22.96 9.32
N PRO A 902 21.10 -22.91 10.62
CA PRO A 902 20.03 -22.88 11.61
C PRO A 902 19.34 -21.51 11.51
N GLY A 903 18.03 -21.52 11.72
CA GLY A 903 17.24 -20.29 11.70
C GLY A 903 15.86 -20.50 11.11
N PRO A 904 14.96 -19.52 11.33
CA PRO A 904 13.61 -19.63 10.84
C PRO A 904 13.57 -19.57 9.32
N LYS A 905 12.77 -20.46 8.73
CA LYS A 905 12.51 -20.50 7.29
C LYS A 905 11.10 -19.97 7.04
N ILE A 906 11.00 -19.00 6.15
CA ILE A 906 9.74 -18.39 5.73
C ILE A 906 9.70 -18.32 4.21
N TRP A 907 8.51 -18.46 3.65
CA TRP A 907 8.31 -18.32 2.22
C TRP A 907 8.54 -16.87 1.79
N GLN A 908 9.20 -16.71 0.65
CA GLN A 908 9.41 -15.41 0.02
C GLN A 908 8.79 -15.41 -1.39
N PRO A 909 8.17 -14.30 -1.82
CA PRO A 909 7.69 -14.17 -3.21
C PRO A 909 8.88 -14.27 -4.17
N ALA A 910 8.71 -15.02 -5.25
CA ALA A 910 9.69 -15.18 -6.32
C ALA A 910 9.13 -14.79 -7.70
N SER A 911 8.01 -14.06 -7.72
CA SER A 911 7.31 -13.67 -8.97
C SER A 911 8.18 -12.79 -9.87
N SER A 912 9.08 -11.99 -9.30
CA SER A 912 10.04 -11.15 -10.04
C SER A 912 11.07 -11.96 -10.85
N LEU A 913 11.26 -13.25 -10.52
CA LEU A 913 12.19 -14.13 -11.22
C LEU A 913 11.56 -14.82 -12.44
N LEU A 914 10.24 -14.71 -12.61
CA LEU A 914 9.50 -15.36 -13.69
C LEU A 914 9.59 -14.56 -14.99
N LYS A 915 9.77 -15.28 -16.10
CA LYS A 915 9.82 -14.76 -17.48
C LYS A 915 8.96 -15.64 -18.38
N GLY A 916 8.72 -15.19 -19.62
CA GLY A 916 8.04 -15.98 -20.65
C GLY A 916 6.63 -16.42 -20.23
N HIS A 917 5.59 -15.63 -20.46
CA HIS A 917 4.23 -15.98 -20.06
C HIS A 917 3.26 -15.95 -21.24
N ALA A 918 2.16 -16.69 -21.14
CA ALA A 918 1.05 -16.69 -22.09
C ALA A 918 0.12 -15.47 -21.94
N GLY A 919 0.51 -14.50 -21.11
CA GLY A 919 -0.25 -13.30 -20.77
C GLY A 919 -0.27 -13.11 -19.26
N MET A 920 -0.93 -12.05 -18.81
CA MET A 920 -1.14 -11.79 -17.39
C MET A 920 -2.63 -11.58 -17.17
N ALA A 921 -3.09 -11.82 -15.94
CA ALA A 921 -4.48 -11.59 -15.55
C ALA A 921 -4.51 -10.72 -14.30
N TRP A 922 -5.29 -9.65 -14.33
CA TRP A 922 -5.65 -8.92 -13.13
C TRP A 922 -6.85 -9.61 -12.51
N LEU A 923 -6.65 -10.20 -11.32
CA LEU A 923 -7.71 -10.87 -10.59
C LEU A 923 -8.21 -9.97 -9.48
N TYR A 924 -9.52 -9.91 -9.33
CA TYR A 924 -10.18 -9.12 -8.30
C TYR A 924 -10.98 -10.01 -7.38
N SER A 925 -10.80 -9.82 -6.07
CA SER A 925 -11.69 -10.41 -5.07
C SER A 925 -12.62 -9.35 -4.49
N PRO A 926 -13.91 -9.33 -4.86
CA PRO A 926 -14.86 -8.37 -4.32
C PRO A 926 -15.00 -8.44 -2.79
N GLY A 927 -14.97 -9.66 -2.22
CA GLY A 927 -15.08 -9.86 -0.78
C GLY A 927 -13.85 -9.39 0.00
N LEU A 928 -12.66 -9.42 -0.62
CA LEU A 928 -11.44 -8.86 -0.03
C LEU A 928 -11.25 -7.38 -0.34
N ASP A 929 -11.93 -6.89 -1.37
CA ASP A 929 -11.67 -5.60 -2.02
C ASP A 929 -10.17 -5.46 -2.32
N LEU A 930 -9.64 -6.49 -2.96
CA LEU A 930 -8.23 -6.62 -3.29
C LEU A 930 -8.08 -7.10 -4.74
N GLY A 931 -7.39 -6.29 -5.52
CA GLY A 931 -6.86 -6.66 -6.83
C GLY A 931 -5.44 -7.18 -6.71
N PHE A 932 -5.06 -8.11 -7.58
CA PHE A 932 -3.65 -8.50 -7.73
C PHE A 932 -3.40 -9.05 -9.14
N ASN A 933 -2.20 -8.82 -9.62
CA ASN A 933 -1.72 -9.34 -10.88
C ASN A 933 -1.23 -10.79 -10.74
N THR A 934 -1.59 -11.65 -11.69
CA THR A 934 -1.05 -13.01 -11.83
C THR A 934 -0.54 -13.25 -13.25
N LEU A 935 0.39 -14.19 -13.38
CA LEU A 935 0.91 -14.63 -14.66
C LEU A 935 0.10 -15.82 -15.19
N ARG A 936 -0.14 -15.85 -16.51
CA ARG A 936 -0.76 -16.97 -17.20
C ARG A 936 0.30 -17.81 -17.89
N ALA A 937 0.18 -19.13 -17.78
CA ALA A 937 0.99 -20.10 -18.53
C ALA A 937 0.09 -20.93 -19.45
N ALA A 938 0.61 -21.30 -20.62
CA ALA A 938 -0.01 -22.23 -21.56
C ALA A 938 1.04 -23.22 -22.07
N PRO A 939 0.66 -24.41 -22.61
CA PRO A 939 1.61 -25.36 -23.17
C PRO A 939 2.57 -24.74 -24.21
N GLU A 940 2.03 -23.90 -25.10
CA GLU A 940 2.76 -23.20 -26.16
C GLU A 940 3.68 -22.08 -25.64
N ARG A 941 3.43 -21.61 -24.40
CA ARG A 941 4.12 -20.46 -23.80
C ARG A 941 4.24 -20.63 -22.28
N PRO A 942 5.14 -21.53 -21.83
CA PRO A 942 5.33 -21.87 -20.43
C PRO A 942 6.06 -20.75 -19.68
N LEU A 943 5.76 -20.61 -18.39
CA LEU A 943 6.50 -19.75 -17.45
C LEU A 943 7.92 -20.25 -17.25
N GLN A 944 8.89 -19.38 -17.51
CA GLN A 944 10.31 -19.65 -17.34
C GLN A 944 10.82 -19.10 -16.01
N LEU A 945 11.52 -19.92 -15.23
CA LEU A 945 12.16 -19.53 -13.97
C LEU A 945 13.63 -19.95 -13.99
N ARG A 946 14.54 -19.00 -13.78
CA ARG A 946 15.96 -19.30 -13.56
C ARG A 946 16.32 -19.04 -12.11
N ILE A 947 16.76 -20.07 -11.39
CA ILE A 947 17.05 -19.95 -9.95
C ILE A 947 18.22 -20.85 -9.51
N ALA A 948 19.01 -20.37 -8.56
CA ALA A 948 20.06 -21.15 -7.91
C ALA A 948 19.45 -22.01 -6.78
N GLY A 949 19.64 -23.32 -6.85
CA GLY A 949 19.30 -24.27 -5.79
C GLY A 949 20.47 -24.54 -4.83
N PRO A 950 20.22 -25.21 -3.69
CA PRO A 950 18.99 -25.89 -3.34
C PRO A 950 17.95 -24.90 -2.81
N VAL A 951 16.73 -25.06 -3.29
CA VAL A 951 15.61 -24.20 -2.93
C VAL A 951 14.34 -25.02 -2.95
N ARG A 952 13.42 -24.68 -2.05
CA ARG A 952 12.05 -25.21 -2.09
C ARG A 952 11.19 -24.15 -2.77
N LEU A 953 10.51 -24.56 -3.83
CA LEU A 953 9.56 -23.72 -4.57
C LEU A 953 8.15 -24.12 -4.18
N ARG A 954 7.28 -23.12 -4.09
CA ARG A 954 5.84 -23.31 -3.95
C ARG A 954 5.12 -22.56 -5.06
N PHE A 955 4.25 -23.27 -5.74
CA PHE A 955 3.41 -22.76 -6.81
C PHE A 955 1.97 -22.74 -6.32
N ASP A 956 1.35 -21.56 -6.36
CA ASP A 956 -0.08 -21.38 -6.15
C ASP A 956 -0.71 -21.10 -7.53
N VAL A 957 -1.30 -22.14 -8.14
CA VAL A 957 -1.78 -22.13 -9.53
C VAL A 957 -3.30 -22.09 -9.56
N GLN A 958 -3.90 -21.33 -10.47
CA GLN A 958 -5.36 -21.31 -10.66
C GLN A 958 -5.67 -21.78 -12.09
N PRO A 959 -6.24 -22.99 -12.28
CA PRO A 959 -6.70 -23.42 -13.58
C PRO A 959 -7.75 -22.45 -14.12
N VAL A 960 -7.76 -22.22 -15.43
CA VAL A 960 -8.68 -21.25 -16.06
C VAL A 960 -9.90 -21.99 -16.60
N HIS A 961 -11.10 -21.50 -16.27
CA HIS A 961 -12.40 -22.06 -16.68
C HIS A 961 -13.04 -21.18 -17.76
N GLU A 962 -13.73 -21.79 -18.72
CA GLU A 962 -14.57 -21.08 -19.69
C GLU A 962 -15.91 -20.66 -19.07
N SER A 963 -16.49 -19.53 -19.52
CA SER A 963 -17.70 -18.93 -18.93
C SER A 963 -18.92 -19.84 -18.88
N ASP A 964 -19.02 -20.78 -19.82
CA ASP A 964 -20.26 -21.50 -20.12
C ASP A 964 -20.37 -22.84 -19.37
N HIS A 965 -19.36 -23.18 -18.57
CA HIS A 965 -19.28 -24.46 -17.87
C HIS A 965 -18.92 -24.27 -16.39
N ASP A 966 -19.90 -24.50 -15.51
CA ASP A 966 -19.68 -24.73 -14.07
C ASP A 966 -19.22 -26.18 -13.78
N LEU A 967 -18.75 -26.88 -14.81
CA LEU A 967 -18.25 -28.24 -14.73
C LEU A 967 -16.89 -28.26 -14.01
N PRO A 968 -16.60 -29.32 -13.23
CA PRO A 968 -15.26 -29.52 -12.71
C PRO A 968 -14.25 -29.72 -13.86
N LEU A 969 -13.09 -29.10 -13.71
CA LEU A 969 -11.93 -29.24 -14.59
C LEU A 969 -10.91 -30.17 -13.97
N ASP A 970 -10.50 -31.18 -14.74
CA ASP A 970 -9.40 -32.08 -14.46
C ASP A 970 -8.24 -31.75 -15.40
N GLY A 971 -7.01 -31.76 -14.90
CA GLY A 971 -5.83 -31.43 -15.70
C GLY A 971 -4.54 -31.66 -14.93
N TRP A 972 -3.40 -31.26 -15.50
CA TRP A 972 -2.11 -31.47 -14.86
C TRP A 972 -1.25 -30.21 -14.88
N LEU A 973 -0.50 -29.99 -13.80
CA LEU A 973 0.58 -29.02 -13.75
C LEU A 973 1.88 -29.71 -14.16
N ARG A 974 2.52 -29.22 -15.23
CA ARG A 974 3.85 -29.65 -15.67
C ARG A 974 4.88 -28.62 -15.25
N VAL A 975 5.93 -29.07 -14.57
CA VAL A 975 7.17 -28.31 -14.34
C VAL A 975 8.29 -29.11 -14.99
N GLN A 976 9.06 -28.51 -15.87
CA GLN A 976 10.14 -29.16 -16.62
C GLN A 976 11.44 -28.40 -16.38
N SER A 977 12.54 -29.13 -16.25
CA SER A 977 13.91 -28.61 -16.27
C SER A 977 14.69 -29.25 -17.41
N ASP A 978 15.91 -28.79 -17.64
CA ASP A 978 16.83 -29.39 -18.64
C ASP A 978 17.08 -30.89 -18.39
N THR A 979 16.92 -31.37 -17.15
CA THR A 979 17.25 -32.74 -16.74
C THR A 979 16.07 -33.58 -16.24
N GLN A 980 14.94 -32.98 -15.90
CA GLN A 980 13.84 -33.66 -15.20
C GLN A 980 12.48 -32.99 -15.47
N THR A 981 11.43 -33.81 -15.57
CA THR A 981 10.04 -33.35 -15.67
C THR A 981 9.22 -33.83 -14.47
N TRP A 982 8.48 -32.92 -13.87
CA TRP A 982 7.53 -33.16 -12.78
C TRP A 982 6.12 -32.89 -13.30
N ILE A 983 5.20 -33.82 -13.07
CA ILE A 983 3.79 -33.64 -13.44
C ILE A 983 2.91 -33.93 -12.23
N SER A 984 1.98 -33.03 -11.94
CA SER A 984 1.08 -33.14 -10.79
C SER A 984 -0.37 -32.93 -11.22
N PRO A 985 -1.27 -33.90 -11.02
CA PRO A 985 -2.67 -33.77 -11.41
C PRO A 985 -3.41 -32.79 -10.48
N PHE A 986 -4.44 -32.14 -11.01
CA PHE A 986 -5.52 -31.52 -10.25
C PHE A 986 -6.85 -32.08 -10.76
N THR A 987 -7.74 -32.45 -9.85
CA THR A 987 -9.00 -33.13 -10.17
C THR A 987 -10.16 -32.42 -9.48
N GLY A 988 -11.28 -32.24 -10.18
CA GLY A 988 -12.49 -31.66 -9.64
C GLY A 988 -12.39 -30.14 -9.41
N ASN A 989 -11.42 -29.46 -10.03
CA ASN A 989 -11.23 -28.03 -9.82
C ASN A 989 -12.45 -27.27 -10.37
N ARG A 990 -12.93 -26.23 -9.68
CA ARG A 990 -14.10 -25.46 -10.13
C ARG A 990 -13.75 -23.99 -10.23
N ALA A 991 -14.49 -23.26 -11.05
CA ALA A 991 -14.44 -21.81 -11.08
C ALA A 991 -14.57 -21.24 -9.65
N SER A 992 -13.70 -20.29 -9.32
CA SER A 992 -13.76 -19.57 -8.07
C SER A 992 -15.05 -18.76 -8.01
N THR A 993 -15.71 -18.78 -6.86
CA THR A 993 -16.88 -17.94 -6.57
C THR A 993 -16.47 -16.60 -5.94
N THR A 994 -15.19 -16.45 -5.57
CA THR A 994 -14.67 -15.31 -4.79
C THR A 994 -13.69 -14.44 -5.58
N LEU A 995 -13.30 -14.89 -6.78
CA LEU A 995 -12.41 -14.18 -7.69
C LEU A 995 -13.13 -13.93 -9.01
N ARG A 996 -12.87 -12.76 -9.58
CA ARG A 996 -13.30 -12.36 -10.91
C ARG A 996 -12.07 -12.02 -11.73
N TRP A 997 -12.16 -12.21 -13.03
CA TRP A 997 -11.25 -11.63 -14.01
C TRP A 997 -12.04 -10.59 -14.80
N PRO A 998 -12.05 -9.32 -14.36
CA PRO A 998 -12.84 -8.28 -15.00
C PRO A 998 -12.41 -8.08 -16.47
N GLY A 999 -13.39 -7.89 -17.35
CA GLY A 999 -13.16 -7.78 -18.79
C GLY A 999 -12.88 -9.09 -19.52
N SER A 1000 -12.87 -10.24 -18.83
CA SER A 1000 -12.67 -11.56 -19.44
C SER A 1000 -13.90 -12.44 -19.31
N GLN A 1001 -14.15 -13.26 -20.32
CA GLN A 1001 -15.12 -14.38 -20.23
C GLN A 1001 -14.55 -15.55 -19.43
N LEU A 1002 -13.22 -15.62 -19.26
CA LEU A 1002 -12.56 -16.67 -18.52
C LEU A 1002 -12.72 -16.45 -17.02
N ARG A 1003 -12.93 -17.54 -16.28
CA ARG A 1003 -13.08 -17.53 -14.82
C ARG A 1003 -11.88 -18.20 -14.16
N PRO A 1004 -11.22 -17.56 -13.17
CA PRO A 1004 -10.16 -18.21 -12.42
C PRO A 1004 -10.73 -19.36 -11.59
N GLY A 1005 -10.05 -20.50 -11.58
CA GLY A 1005 -10.39 -21.67 -10.78
C GLY A 1005 -9.99 -21.53 -9.31
N ARG A 1006 -10.22 -22.60 -8.54
CA ARG A 1006 -9.70 -22.71 -7.18
C ARG A 1006 -8.18 -22.87 -7.21
N VAL A 1007 -7.49 -22.31 -6.21
CA VAL A 1007 -6.03 -22.42 -6.10
C VAL A 1007 -5.62 -23.86 -5.83
N GLU A 1008 -4.72 -24.35 -6.67
CA GLU A 1008 -3.95 -25.58 -6.53
C GLU A 1008 -2.54 -25.26 -6.05
N ARG A 1009 -2.18 -25.75 -4.87
CA ARG A 1009 -0.85 -25.54 -4.28
C ARG A 1009 0.03 -26.75 -4.53
N ARG A 1010 1.23 -26.54 -5.09
CA ARG A 1010 2.24 -27.59 -5.33
C ARG A 1010 3.61 -27.11 -4.88
N GLU A 1011 4.41 -28.04 -4.36
CA GLU A 1011 5.76 -27.74 -3.88
C GLU A 1011 6.79 -28.63 -4.56
N LEU A 1012 7.95 -28.04 -4.87
CA LEU A 1012 9.05 -28.69 -5.55
C LEU A 1012 10.35 -28.40 -4.82
N GLN A 1013 11.16 -29.42 -4.56
CA GLN A 1013 12.49 -29.27 -3.98
C GLN A 1013 13.53 -29.39 -5.09
N LEU A 1014 14.31 -28.34 -5.32
CA LEU A 1014 15.42 -28.35 -6.26
C LEU A 1014 16.74 -28.67 -5.53
N PRO A 1015 17.63 -29.48 -6.13
CA PRO A 1015 18.95 -29.75 -5.60
C PRO A 1015 19.91 -28.55 -5.82
N ALA A 1016 21.15 -28.68 -5.35
CA ALA A 1016 22.21 -27.71 -5.59
C ALA A 1016 22.48 -27.50 -7.10
N GLY A 1017 22.64 -26.26 -7.55
CA GLY A 1017 22.96 -25.92 -8.95
C GLY A 1017 22.09 -24.81 -9.54
N MET A 1018 22.43 -24.31 -10.73
CA MET A 1018 21.55 -23.41 -11.48
C MET A 1018 20.49 -24.22 -12.21
N HIS A 1019 19.23 -23.87 -12.02
CA HIS A 1019 18.09 -24.50 -12.66
C HIS A 1019 17.39 -23.52 -13.58
N GLN A 1020 17.02 -23.99 -14.77
CA GLN A 1020 16.08 -23.33 -15.65
C GLN A 1020 14.82 -24.21 -15.71
N LEU A 1021 13.70 -23.67 -15.28
CA LEU A 1021 12.42 -24.36 -15.22
C LEU A 1021 11.42 -23.76 -16.21
N GLU A 1022 10.61 -24.62 -16.82
CA GLU A 1022 9.44 -24.29 -17.61
C GLU A 1022 8.18 -24.80 -16.90
N ILE A 1023 7.17 -23.95 -16.71
CA ILE A 1023 5.98 -24.24 -15.92
C ILE A 1023 4.74 -24.01 -16.79
N SER A 1024 3.91 -25.04 -16.99
CA SER A 1024 2.68 -24.95 -17.78
C SER A 1024 1.59 -25.88 -17.26
N GLY A 1025 0.32 -25.53 -17.47
CA GLY A 1025 -0.79 -26.50 -17.40
C GLY A 1025 -0.82 -27.34 -18.69
N ILE A 1026 -1.20 -28.61 -18.59
CA ILE A 1026 -1.44 -29.54 -19.72
C ILE A 1026 -2.76 -30.29 -19.54
#